data_AF-A0AAN9AR10-F1
#
_entry.id   AF-A0AAN9AR10-F1
#
_cell.length_a   1.000
_cell.length_b   1.000
_cell.length_c   1.000
_cell.angle_alpha   90.00
_cell.angle_beta   90.00
_cell.angle_gamma   90.00
#
_symmetry.space_group_name_H-M   'P 1'
#
loop_
_entity.id
_entity.type
_entity.pdbx_description
1 polymer ?
#
loop_
_entity_poly.entity_id
_entity_poly.type
_entity_poly.pdbx_seq_one_letter_code
_entity_poly.pdbx_strand_id
1 'polypeptide(L)'
;MAGGTRLASILLLSVFLFVRAQDDIREPPKILEPASADELFYDGGVDVTLQCRASGQPTPLYEWYWNGAPIESTNQAITYDPSTGLLTIKGLTTREEGFYNCRARNTFPNGMSAVAISHKIEVRRARIEPWTKDEDRTKTATEGNYVSITCGDNLPKYYGTTTFKWYTVEGDDDLIEVEEDKRVFIDNKGTLHFTYVLRTDEQSNRFYSCAMSNVVEGQITLGGRTRLVVQKSDSIAEVKPALQFSTKLAGDGALTFKRNTIGHLECFFSGYVNDPGNEVPSIKWLDNAGNEIVSGTDSYTIESNGRVLKIASLEEADEKPYTCIGRNTIGTAEGRMTLNVTSSPIWVKPLQSTTVPQGKHAVFHCEARSAAGEVPPDPPRWFKNGQRLDMTYDPNKFAFSNEKRELRVKSAQKNTDIACFQCYVGNSVGEEFSDGCLNVILPIEFVAKPVPEQTIERGDIVNLTVVATADKLYPISYKWHFNNKTYEGVSAPPHVIYDVITNLAYINTSDLTDEQMRDIRGVYRRQVYHEFETVFVNVEVKLKDEPVVVPVAAAGFDYWIIGLIIGILLIIIIILIICCVICRRKMLEGEYPVDRKETAAGLDPEKELKDSGFHDLSRADYDYYPEKKSPALDFDDIPIGEGDDESFGSAEYGEEATAFNEDGSFIGVYSKGKKAAPPAYQPPKSESDV
;
A
#
# COMPACT_ATOMS: atom_id res chain seq x y z
N MET A 1 -60.63 25.70 -18.22
CA MET A 1 -59.38 25.84 -19.00
C MET A 1 -58.91 27.29 -18.97
N ALA A 2 -57.95 27.64 -18.09
CA ALA A 2 -57.30 28.98 -18.05
C ALA A 2 -56.07 29.08 -17.10
N GLY A 3 -55.83 28.11 -16.21
CA GLY A 3 -54.77 28.21 -15.18
C GLY A 3 -53.40 27.60 -15.50
N GLY A 4 -53.32 26.64 -16.43
CA GLY A 4 -52.12 25.78 -16.59
C GLY A 4 -50.90 26.42 -17.27
N THR A 5 -51.03 27.59 -17.90
CA THR A 5 -49.99 28.14 -18.79
C THR A 5 -49.00 29.10 -18.12
N ARG A 6 -49.22 29.50 -16.86
CA ARG A 6 -48.32 30.46 -16.17
C ARG A 6 -47.12 29.84 -15.48
N LEU A 7 -47.22 28.61 -14.96
CA LEU A 7 -46.08 27.92 -14.33
C LEU A 7 -45.03 27.44 -15.35
N ALA A 8 -45.47 26.85 -16.48
CA ALA A 8 -44.57 26.44 -17.56
C ALA A 8 -43.77 27.62 -18.15
N SER A 9 -44.40 28.79 -18.29
CA SER A 9 -43.77 29.97 -18.89
C SER A 9 -42.73 30.66 -17.99
N ILE A 10 -42.85 30.51 -16.65
CA ILE A 10 -41.92 31.14 -15.69
C ILE A 10 -40.68 30.25 -15.46
N LEU A 11 -40.80 28.93 -15.58
CA LEU A 11 -39.68 27.99 -15.52
C LEU A 11 -38.83 27.93 -16.80
N LEU A 12 -39.39 28.29 -17.96
CA LEU A 12 -38.67 28.28 -19.24
C LEU A 12 -37.81 29.53 -19.49
N LEU A 13 -38.10 30.68 -18.85
CA LEU A 13 -37.40 31.95 -19.12
C LEU A 13 -36.11 32.18 -18.31
N SER A 14 -35.80 31.35 -17.31
CA SER A 14 -34.57 31.44 -16.50
C SER A 14 -33.44 30.53 -16.97
N VAL A 15 -33.64 29.77 -18.05
CA VAL A 15 -32.69 28.72 -18.53
C VAL A 15 -31.61 29.26 -19.49
N PHE A 16 -31.76 30.48 -20.01
CA PHE A 16 -30.82 31.08 -20.97
C PHE A 16 -30.06 32.28 -20.40
N LEU A 17 -29.03 32.01 -19.59
CA LEU A 17 -27.74 32.75 -19.59
C LEU A 17 -26.72 32.16 -18.57
N PHE A 18 -26.45 30.86 -18.69
CA PHE A 18 -25.14 30.33 -18.28
C PHE A 18 -24.50 29.63 -19.47
N VAL A 19 -23.60 30.34 -20.15
CA VAL A 19 -22.53 29.67 -20.89
C VAL A 19 -21.61 29.07 -19.81
N ARG A 20 -21.98 27.90 -19.27
CA ARG A 20 -20.99 27.03 -18.64
C ARG A 20 -19.95 26.78 -19.71
N ALA A 21 -18.70 27.13 -19.43
CA ALA A 21 -17.58 26.68 -20.25
C ALA A 21 -17.76 25.18 -20.46
N GLN A 22 -17.60 24.70 -21.68
CA GLN A 22 -17.83 23.30 -21.99
C GLN A 22 -16.83 22.48 -21.16
N ASP A 23 -17.30 21.87 -20.06
CA ASP A 23 -16.41 21.20 -19.11
C ASP A 23 -15.61 20.13 -19.83
N ASP A 24 -14.32 20.41 -19.98
CA ASP A 24 -13.37 19.51 -20.61
C ASP A 24 -13.24 18.25 -19.76
N ILE A 25 -13.23 17.12 -20.44
CA ILE A 25 -12.98 15.84 -19.82
C ILE A 25 -11.52 15.82 -19.37
N ARG A 26 -11.28 15.53 -18.09
CA ARG A 26 -9.97 15.43 -17.48
C ARG A 26 -9.88 14.12 -16.73
N GLU A 27 -9.20 13.16 -17.32
CA GLU A 27 -8.80 11.92 -16.65
C GLU A 27 -7.27 11.88 -16.63
N PRO A 28 -6.62 11.62 -15.48
CA PRO A 28 -5.17 11.48 -15.43
C PRO A 28 -4.70 10.25 -16.24
N PRO A 29 -3.42 10.22 -16.66
CA PRO A 29 -2.88 9.07 -17.38
C PRO A 29 -2.79 7.86 -16.45
N LYS A 30 -3.00 6.66 -16.98
CA LYS A 30 -2.75 5.38 -16.29
C LYS A 30 -1.96 4.48 -17.21
N ILE A 31 -0.77 4.06 -16.77
CA ILE A 31 0.06 3.08 -17.49
C ILE A 31 -0.68 1.73 -17.56
N LEU A 32 -0.64 1.10 -18.73
CA LEU A 32 -1.14 -0.24 -19.02
C LEU A 32 0.01 -1.19 -19.38
N GLU A 33 1.02 -0.68 -20.07
CA GLU A 33 2.25 -1.40 -20.45
C GLU A 33 3.46 -0.48 -20.27
N PRO A 34 4.59 -0.94 -19.69
CA PRO A 34 4.76 -2.22 -18.98
C PRO A 34 4.02 -2.23 -17.63
N ALA A 35 3.52 -3.40 -17.23
CA ALA A 35 2.76 -3.59 -15.98
C ALA A 35 3.63 -4.03 -14.80
N SER A 36 4.84 -4.54 -15.06
CA SER A 36 5.81 -5.07 -14.10
C SER A 36 7.21 -4.54 -14.40
N ALA A 37 8.15 -4.77 -13.47
CA ALA A 37 9.57 -4.62 -13.76
C ALA A 37 10.08 -5.91 -14.41
N ASP A 38 10.74 -5.78 -15.56
CA ASP A 38 11.16 -6.91 -16.40
C ASP A 38 12.67 -6.82 -16.70
N GLU A 39 13.37 -7.96 -16.67
CA GLU A 39 14.78 -8.07 -17.13
C GLU A 39 14.80 -8.74 -18.51
N LEU A 40 15.24 -8.00 -19.54
CA LEU A 40 15.19 -8.42 -20.94
C LEU A 40 16.60 -8.58 -21.52
N PHE A 41 16.87 -9.77 -22.05
CA PHE A 41 18.16 -10.15 -22.62
C PHE A 41 18.03 -10.40 -24.13
N TYR A 42 18.85 -9.72 -24.93
CA TYR A 42 18.83 -9.80 -26.39
C TYR A 42 20.20 -10.15 -26.97
N ASP A 43 20.23 -10.68 -28.19
CA ASP A 43 21.46 -10.88 -28.94
C ASP A 43 22.12 -9.53 -29.33
N GLY A 44 23.41 -9.56 -29.66
CA GLY A 44 24.17 -8.36 -30.03
C GLY A 44 23.80 -7.81 -31.40
N GLY A 45 23.63 -6.50 -31.51
CA GLY A 45 23.40 -5.83 -32.81
C GLY A 45 21.99 -6.00 -33.38
N VAL A 46 21.04 -6.56 -32.63
CA VAL A 46 19.61 -6.57 -33.01
C VAL A 46 18.94 -5.24 -32.66
N ASP A 47 17.91 -4.86 -33.41
CA ASP A 47 17.04 -3.75 -33.05
C ASP A 47 16.04 -4.20 -31.98
N VAL A 48 15.93 -3.44 -30.88
CA VAL A 48 15.06 -3.74 -29.74
C VAL A 48 13.94 -2.69 -29.65
N THR A 49 12.70 -3.14 -29.53
CA THR A 49 11.53 -2.25 -29.39
C THR A 49 10.86 -2.43 -28.02
N LEU A 50 10.66 -1.33 -27.29
CA LEU A 50 9.90 -1.30 -26.04
C LEU A 50 8.62 -0.48 -26.25
N GLN A 51 7.48 -0.99 -25.79
CA GLN A 51 6.19 -0.33 -25.91
C GLN A 51 5.75 0.25 -24.54
N CYS A 52 5.37 1.51 -24.53
CA CYS A 52 4.64 2.12 -23.42
C CYS A 52 3.19 2.37 -23.86
N ARG A 53 2.20 1.95 -23.08
CA ARG A 53 0.78 2.30 -23.32
C ARG A 53 0.16 2.91 -22.09
N ALA A 54 -0.64 3.95 -22.27
CA ALA A 54 -1.42 4.57 -21.22
C ALA A 54 -2.82 4.96 -21.71
N SER A 55 -3.81 4.82 -20.82
CA SER A 55 -5.14 5.42 -20.99
C SER A 55 -5.20 6.81 -20.35
N GLY A 56 -6.04 7.71 -20.87
CA GLY A 56 -6.35 9.00 -20.24
C GLY A 56 -6.98 9.99 -21.21
N GLN A 57 -7.46 11.12 -20.67
CA GLN A 57 -8.14 12.18 -21.44
C GLN A 57 -7.71 13.58 -20.96
N PRO A 58 -7.12 14.44 -21.82
CA PRO A 58 -6.72 14.19 -23.21
C PRO A 58 -5.74 13.02 -23.36
N THR A 59 -5.57 12.52 -24.59
CA THR A 59 -4.67 11.40 -24.89
C THR A 59 -3.24 11.68 -24.39
N PRO A 60 -2.62 10.73 -23.65
CA PRO A 60 -1.27 10.91 -23.12
C PRO A 60 -0.21 11.06 -24.22
N LEU A 61 0.78 11.91 -23.95
CA LEU A 61 2.06 11.92 -24.64
C LEU A 61 3.12 11.22 -23.80
N TYR A 62 4.12 10.63 -24.45
CA TYR A 62 5.13 9.80 -23.82
C TYR A 62 6.51 10.46 -23.78
N GLU A 63 7.20 10.31 -22.66
CA GLU A 63 8.61 10.66 -22.47
C GLU A 63 9.33 9.40 -21.96
N TRP A 64 10.45 9.03 -22.60
CA TRP A 64 11.25 7.88 -22.15
C TRP A 64 12.52 8.34 -21.42
N TYR A 65 12.86 7.60 -20.37
CA TYR A 65 14.05 7.80 -19.55
C TYR A 65 14.94 6.57 -19.63
N TRP A 66 16.25 6.79 -19.71
CA TRP A 66 17.29 5.78 -19.71
C TRP A 66 18.31 6.11 -18.61
N ASN A 67 18.58 5.15 -17.73
CA ASN A 67 19.45 5.29 -16.55
C ASN A 67 19.10 6.52 -15.68
N GLY A 68 17.81 6.87 -15.61
CA GLY A 68 17.29 8.00 -14.83
C GLY A 68 17.35 9.38 -15.54
N ALA A 69 17.97 9.49 -16.71
CA ALA A 69 18.00 10.69 -17.54
C ALA A 69 16.95 10.63 -18.66
N PRO A 70 16.35 11.75 -19.10
CA PRO A 70 15.47 11.76 -20.26
C PRO A 70 16.27 11.47 -21.54
N ILE A 71 15.70 10.69 -22.46
CA ILE A 71 16.33 10.43 -23.76
C ILE A 71 16.15 11.67 -24.66
N GLU A 72 17.27 12.25 -25.10
CA GLU A 72 17.25 13.39 -26.03
C GLU A 72 16.85 12.96 -27.46
N SER A 73 16.10 13.81 -28.16
CA SER A 73 15.70 13.61 -29.57
C SER A 73 16.86 13.60 -30.57
N THR A 74 18.05 14.00 -30.13
CA THR A 74 19.33 13.97 -30.85
C THR A 74 19.99 12.59 -30.84
N ASN A 75 19.56 11.68 -29.95
CA ASN A 75 20.13 10.35 -29.85
C ASN A 75 19.77 9.51 -31.09
N GLN A 76 20.79 8.99 -31.78
CA GLN A 76 20.62 8.21 -33.02
C GLN A 76 20.49 6.70 -32.76
N ALA A 77 20.99 6.23 -31.61
CA ALA A 77 20.94 4.81 -31.22
C ALA A 77 19.61 4.49 -30.52
N ILE A 78 19.12 5.38 -29.66
CA ILE A 78 17.86 5.20 -28.94
C ILE A 78 16.89 6.30 -29.36
N THR A 79 15.78 5.92 -29.98
CA THR A 79 14.75 6.83 -30.49
C THR A 79 13.38 6.42 -29.98
N TYR A 80 12.42 7.34 -29.87
CA TYR A 80 11.05 7.00 -29.51
C TYR A 80 10.04 7.95 -30.15
N ASP A 81 8.79 7.50 -30.27
CA ASP A 81 7.65 8.29 -30.73
C ASP A 81 6.82 8.79 -29.52
N PRO A 82 6.76 10.12 -29.27
CA PRO A 82 5.99 10.68 -28.16
C PRO A 82 4.48 10.49 -28.25
N SER A 83 3.93 10.09 -29.39
CA SER A 83 2.48 9.90 -29.61
C SER A 83 2.03 8.44 -29.47
N THR A 84 2.86 7.49 -29.91
CA THR A 84 2.55 6.05 -29.80
C THR A 84 3.22 5.36 -28.62
N GLY A 85 4.22 5.99 -27.99
CA GLY A 85 4.93 5.44 -26.84
C GLY A 85 5.93 4.34 -27.19
N LEU A 86 6.15 4.05 -28.47
CA LEU A 86 7.12 3.08 -28.96
C LEU A 86 8.54 3.65 -28.90
N LEU A 87 9.43 2.96 -28.19
CA LEU A 87 10.87 3.19 -28.18
C LEU A 87 11.58 2.12 -29.03
N THR A 88 12.64 2.53 -29.74
CA THR A 88 13.49 1.67 -30.57
C THR A 88 14.95 1.95 -30.27
N ILE A 89 15.67 0.92 -29.83
CA ILE A 89 17.12 0.86 -29.70
C ILE A 89 17.64 0.19 -30.98
N LYS A 90 18.52 0.87 -31.72
CA LYS A 90 19.10 0.35 -32.97
C LYS A 90 20.42 -0.35 -32.70
N GLY A 91 20.53 -1.60 -33.15
CA GLY A 91 21.73 -2.41 -33.06
C GLY A 91 22.32 -2.50 -31.65
N LEU A 92 21.61 -3.09 -30.70
CA LEU A 92 21.94 -3.12 -29.28
C LEU A 92 23.42 -3.47 -29.01
N THR A 93 24.15 -2.58 -28.34
CA THR A 93 25.49 -2.84 -27.82
C THR A 93 25.53 -2.74 -26.29
N THR A 94 26.69 -2.97 -25.70
CA THR A 94 26.90 -2.78 -24.25
C THR A 94 26.77 -1.32 -23.78
N ARG A 95 26.71 -0.36 -24.71
CA ARG A 95 26.58 1.07 -24.40
C ARG A 95 25.15 1.51 -24.14
N GLU A 96 24.17 0.83 -24.72
CA GLU A 96 22.74 1.14 -24.60
C GLU A 96 22.07 0.33 -23.47
N GLU A 97 22.85 -0.43 -22.70
CA GLU A 97 22.34 -1.23 -21.57
C GLU A 97 21.83 -0.37 -20.40
N GLY A 98 20.97 -0.97 -19.58
CA GLY A 98 20.53 -0.41 -18.31
C GLY A 98 19.02 -0.26 -18.21
N PHE A 99 18.57 0.70 -17.40
CA PHE A 99 17.19 0.81 -16.97
C PHE A 99 16.40 1.81 -17.80
N TYR A 100 15.30 1.35 -18.38
CA TYR A 100 14.35 2.12 -19.17
C TYR A 100 13.03 2.25 -18.42
N ASN A 101 12.45 3.45 -18.38
CA ASN A 101 11.08 3.65 -17.91
C ASN A 101 10.40 4.72 -18.74
N CYS A 102 9.12 4.53 -19.04
CA CYS A 102 8.33 5.57 -19.70
C CYS A 102 7.59 6.44 -18.68
N ARG A 103 7.21 7.63 -19.13
CA ARG A 103 6.32 8.55 -18.42
C ARG A 103 5.21 8.97 -19.37
N ALA A 104 3.96 8.74 -18.98
CA ALA A 104 2.78 9.17 -19.72
C ALA A 104 2.26 10.48 -19.12
N ARG A 105 2.13 11.52 -19.94
CA ARG A 105 1.74 12.88 -19.55
C ARG A 105 0.41 13.26 -20.20
N ASN A 106 -0.58 13.57 -19.39
CA ASN A 106 -1.76 14.33 -19.85
C ASN A 106 -1.56 15.80 -19.48
N THR A 107 -1.68 16.69 -20.46
CA THR A 107 -1.73 18.14 -20.24
C THR A 107 -3.14 18.62 -20.53
N PHE A 108 -3.78 19.22 -19.53
CA PHE A 108 -5.16 19.66 -19.59
C PHE A 108 -5.25 21.10 -20.14
N PRO A 109 -6.42 21.53 -20.68
CA PRO A 109 -6.57 22.87 -21.30
C PRO A 109 -6.26 24.07 -20.38
N ASN A 110 -6.28 23.88 -19.06
CA ASN A 110 -5.88 24.90 -18.08
C ASN A 110 -4.35 24.92 -17.79
N GLY A 111 -3.53 24.19 -18.56
CA GLY A 111 -2.08 24.09 -18.39
C GLY A 111 -1.60 23.14 -17.30
N MET A 112 -2.51 22.60 -16.47
CA MET A 112 -2.15 21.56 -15.49
C MET A 112 -1.70 20.28 -16.22
N SER A 113 -0.79 19.52 -15.63
CA SER A 113 -0.44 18.18 -16.14
C SER A 113 -0.40 17.13 -15.04
N ALA A 114 -0.79 15.91 -15.39
CA ALA A 114 -0.60 14.70 -14.59
C ALA A 114 0.40 13.78 -15.32
N VAL A 115 1.32 13.15 -14.58
CA VAL A 115 2.39 12.31 -15.15
C VAL A 115 2.51 11.00 -14.40
N ALA A 116 2.02 9.91 -15.01
CA ALA A 116 2.19 8.55 -14.53
C ALA A 116 3.52 7.97 -15.02
N ILE A 117 4.15 7.11 -14.24
CA ILE A 117 5.47 6.52 -14.53
C ILE A 117 5.36 5.00 -14.52
N SER A 118 5.99 4.33 -15.49
CA SER A 118 6.02 2.87 -15.55
C SER A 118 7.01 2.26 -14.57
N HIS A 119 6.88 0.96 -14.35
CA HIS A 119 7.97 0.15 -13.81
C HIS A 119 9.22 0.25 -14.71
N LYS A 120 10.39 -0.08 -14.14
CA LYS A 120 11.67 -0.11 -14.87
C LYS A 120 11.79 -1.42 -15.64
N ILE A 121 12.14 -1.34 -16.92
CA ILE A 121 12.61 -2.45 -17.73
C ILE A 121 14.14 -2.39 -17.73
N GLU A 122 14.82 -3.46 -17.35
CA GLU A 122 16.26 -3.58 -17.59
C GLU A 122 16.50 -4.23 -18.95
N VAL A 123 17.26 -3.56 -19.82
CA VAL A 123 17.68 -4.11 -21.13
C VAL A 123 19.19 -4.38 -21.08
N ARG A 124 19.57 -5.61 -21.40
CA ARG A 124 20.98 -6.03 -21.54
C ARG A 124 21.19 -6.89 -22.79
N ARG A 125 22.40 -6.86 -23.33
CA ARG A 125 22.88 -7.84 -24.31
C ARG A 125 23.26 -9.13 -23.58
N ALA A 126 22.66 -10.24 -23.98
CA ALA A 126 23.08 -11.57 -23.59
C ALA A 126 24.51 -11.84 -24.06
N ARG A 127 25.39 -12.28 -23.16
CA ARG A 127 26.80 -12.60 -23.46
C ARG A 127 27.44 -13.42 -22.34
N ILE A 128 28.57 -14.04 -22.65
CA ILE A 128 29.56 -14.51 -21.68
C ILE A 128 30.84 -13.66 -21.88
N GLU A 129 31.40 -13.11 -20.82
CA GLU A 129 32.67 -12.36 -20.89
C GLU A 129 33.85 -13.31 -21.19
N PRO A 130 34.97 -12.84 -21.77
CA PRO A 130 36.10 -13.68 -22.11
C PRO A 130 36.63 -14.46 -20.90
N TRP A 131 36.69 -15.79 -21.01
CA TRP A 131 37.19 -16.65 -19.95
C TRP A 131 38.72 -16.51 -19.86
N THR A 132 39.22 -16.13 -18.68
CA THR A 132 40.65 -16.23 -18.38
C THR A 132 41.03 -17.71 -18.35
N LYS A 133 41.86 -18.15 -19.31
CA LYS A 133 42.28 -19.56 -19.39
C LYS A 133 43.11 -19.93 -18.15
N ASP A 134 42.56 -20.81 -17.31
CA ASP A 134 43.28 -21.50 -16.24
C ASP A 134 44.34 -22.44 -16.81
N GLU A 135 45.39 -22.75 -16.03
CA GLU A 135 46.39 -23.77 -16.39
C GLU A 135 45.78 -25.18 -16.50
N ASP A 136 46.36 -26.02 -17.38
CA ASP A 136 45.91 -27.40 -17.59
C ASP A 136 46.09 -28.24 -16.31
N ARG A 137 44.98 -28.67 -15.71
CA ARG A 137 44.96 -29.46 -14.48
C ARG A 137 45.10 -30.96 -14.79
N THR A 138 45.57 -31.76 -13.84
CA THR A 138 45.54 -33.24 -13.93
C THR A 138 44.83 -33.82 -12.72
N LYS A 139 43.89 -34.75 -12.95
CA LYS A 139 43.11 -35.43 -11.92
C LYS A 139 43.35 -36.94 -12.04
N THR A 140 43.88 -37.55 -10.99
CA THR A 140 44.06 -39.00 -10.92
C THR A 140 42.98 -39.62 -10.06
N ALA A 141 42.41 -40.74 -10.52
CA ALA A 141 41.43 -41.55 -9.81
C ALA A 141 41.73 -43.05 -9.99
N THR A 142 41.10 -43.90 -9.20
CA THR A 142 41.14 -45.37 -9.38
C THR A 142 39.80 -45.81 -9.95
N GLU A 143 39.81 -46.75 -10.88
CA GLU A 143 38.62 -47.36 -11.47
C GLU A 143 37.66 -47.86 -10.38
N GLY A 144 36.38 -47.49 -10.50
CA GLY A 144 35.34 -47.75 -9.49
C GLY A 144 35.12 -46.62 -8.48
N ASN A 145 36.07 -45.70 -8.30
CA ASN A 145 35.91 -44.59 -7.36
C ASN A 145 35.18 -43.40 -7.97
N TYR A 146 34.51 -42.62 -7.12
CA TYR A 146 33.99 -41.31 -7.46
C TYR A 146 35.11 -40.35 -7.86
N VAL A 147 34.86 -39.53 -8.87
CA VAL A 147 35.72 -38.39 -9.24
C VAL A 147 34.86 -37.20 -9.66
N SER A 148 35.34 -36.00 -9.36
CA SER A 148 34.80 -34.76 -9.91
C SER A 148 35.89 -33.89 -10.53
N ILE A 149 35.47 -33.12 -11.53
CA ILE A 149 36.28 -32.14 -12.27
C ILE A 149 35.54 -30.80 -12.17
N THR A 150 36.15 -29.81 -11.52
CA THR A 150 35.54 -28.48 -11.37
C THR A 150 35.75 -27.63 -12.61
N CYS A 151 34.80 -26.74 -12.88
CA CYS A 151 34.80 -25.87 -14.05
C CYS A 151 35.95 -24.83 -14.08
N GLY A 152 36.49 -24.54 -12.90
CA GLY A 152 37.46 -23.48 -12.62
C GLY A 152 37.03 -22.69 -11.39
N ASP A 153 37.95 -21.95 -10.79
CA ASP A 153 37.68 -21.15 -9.58
C ASP A 153 37.25 -19.71 -9.97
N ASN A 154 37.57 -19.29 -11.19
CA ASN A 154 37.24 -17.99 -11.77
C ASN A 154 36.30 -18.18 -12.98
N LEU A 155 35.00 -18.30 -12.72
CA LEU A 155 33.99 -18.28 -13.80
C LEU A 155 33.92 -16.88 -14.44
N PRO A 156 33.77 -16.78 -15.77
CA PRO A 156 33.54 -15.49 -16.42
C PRO A 156 32.20 -14.90 -15.98
N LYS A 157 32.08 -13.56 -16.03
CA LYS A 157 30.77 -12.93 -15.86
C LYS A 157 29.90 -13.25 -17.07
N TYR A 158 28.59 -13.38 -16.83
CA TYR A 158 27.62 -13.66 -17.86
C TYR A 158 26.34 -12.85 -17.65
N TYR A 159 25.60 -12.69 -18.73
CA TYR A 159 24.36 -11.92 -18.77
C TYR A 159 23.32 -12.71 -19.59
N GLY A 160 22.13 -12.90 -19.01
CA GLY A 160 21.07 -13.75 -19.55
C GLY A 160 21.23 -15.23 -19.14
N THR A 161 20.33 -16.07 -19.65
CA THR A 161 20.29 -17.49 -19.30
C THR A 161 21.51 -18.24 -19.85
N THR A 162 22.31 -18.80 -18.95
CA THR A 162 23.47 -19.63 -19.29
C THR A 162 23.36 -21.04 -18.71
N THR A 163 23.90 -22.02 -19.42
CA THR A 163 24.03 -23.40 -18.96
C THR A 163 25.48 -23.87 -18.98
N PHE A 164 25.83 -24.76 -18.05
CA PHE A 164 27.09 -25.48 -18.09
C PHE A 164 26.99 -26.69 -19.01
N LYS A 165 28.07 -26.97 -19.72
CA LYS A 165 28.29 -28.18 -20.51
C LYS A 165 29.73 -28.65 -20.30
N TRP A 166 30.01 -29.89 -20.65
CA TRP A 166 31.37 -30.43 -20.67
C TRP A 166 31.70 -31.02 -22.02
N TYR A 167 32.94 -30.84 -22.47
CA TYR A 167 33.45 -31.39 -23.70
C TYR A 167 34.76 -32.13 -23.44
N THR A 168 35.04 -33.17 -24.23
CA THR A 168 36.39 -33.72 -24.35
C THR A 168 37.05 -33.11 -25.58
N VAL A 169 38.23 -32.52 -25.37
CA VAL A 169 38.88 -31.64 -26.35
C VAL A 169 40.26 -32.18 -26.75
N GLU A 170 40.58 -32.07 -28.04
CA GLU A 170 41.89 -32.40 -28.60
C GLU A 170 42.37 -31.24 -29.49
N GLY A 171 43.12 -30.31 -28.88
CA GLY A 171 43.29 -28.97 -29.44
C GLY A 171 42.10 -28.06 -29.09
N ASP A 172 41.90 -27.01 -29.90
CA ASP A 172 40.83 -26.02 -29.68
C ASP A 172 39.59 -26.26 -30.58
N ASP A 173 39.70 -27.04 -31.67
CA ASP A 173 38.64 -27.23 -32.69
C ASP A 173 37.90 -28.59 -32.63
N ASP A 174 38.51 -29.64 -32.05
CA ASP A 174 37.88 -30.97 -31.92
C ASP A 174 37.21 -31.10 -30.55
N LEU A 175 35.88 -30.99 -30.54
CA LEU A 175 35.03 -31.00 -29.35
C LEU A 175 34.01 -32.15 -29.42
N ILE A 176 34.00 -33.03 -28.42
CA ILE A 176 32.98 -34.08 -28.24
C ILE A 176 32.24 -33.81 -26.93
N GLU A 177 30.92 -33.59 -27.00
CA GLU A 177 30.10 -33.30 -25.82
C GLU A 177 30.06 -34.50 -24.85
N VAL A 178 30.15 -34.23 -23.55
CA VAL A 178 29.98 -35.21 -22.48
C VAL A 178 28.49 -35.23 -22.13
N GLU A 179 27.79 -36.26 -22.61
CA GLU A 179 26.38 -36.46 -22.29
C GLU A 179 26.19 -36.83 -20.80
N GLU A 180 25.18 -36.23 -20.17
CA GLU A 180 24.75 -36.61 -18.82
C GLU A 180 23.92 -37.89 -18.84
N ASP A 181 24.10 -38.77 -17.85
CA ASP A 181 23.37 -40.03 -17.76
C ASP A 181 23.07 -40.42 -16.29
N LYS A 182 22.88 -41.71 -16.02
CA LYS A 182 22.71 -42.22 -14.66
C LYS A 182 23.98 -42.13 -13.81
N ARG A 183 25.17 -42.06 -14.40
CA ARG A 183 26.50 -42.10 -13.77
C ARG A 183 27.26 -40.78 -13.86
N VAL A 184 27.02 -39.98 -14.89
CA VAL A 184 27.63 -38.68 -15.17
C VAL A 184 26.61 -37.57 -14.96
N PHE A 185 26.99 -36.49 -14.29
CA PHE A 185 26.12 -35.36 -13.96
C PHE A 185 26.92 -34.06 -13.88
N ILE A 186 26.30 -32.93 -14.25
CA ILE A 186 26.87 -31.59 -14.15
C ILE A 186 26.07 -30.80 -13.09
N ASP A 187 26.73 -30.36 -12.02
CA ASP A 187 26.06 -29.58 -10.95
C ASP A 187 25.78 -28.11 -11.37
N ASN A 188 24.98 -27.40 -10.57
CA ASN A 188 24.70 -25.97 -10.79
C ASN A 188 25.91 -25.03 -10.61
N LYS A 189 27.09 -25.54 -10.25
CA LYS A 189 28.38 -24.83 -10.23
C LYS A 189 29.27 -25.18 -11.43
N GLY A 190 28.78 -26.03 -12.34
CA GLY A 190 29.50 -26.51 -13.52
C GLY A 190 30.48 -27.64 -13.23
N THR A 191 30.46 -28.26 -12.05
CA THR A 191 31.30 -29.42 -11.71
C THR A 191 30.80 -30.66 -12.44
N LEU A 192 31.67 -31.33 -13.19
CA LEU A 192 31.39 -32.64 -13.74
C LEU A 192 31.64 -33.71 -12.67
N HIS A 193 30.62 -34.51 -12.37
CA HIS A 193 30.67 -35.61 -11.41
C HIS A 193 30.51 -36.96 -12.12
N PHE A 194 31.35 -37.91 -11.74
CA PHE A 194 31.22 -39.32 -12.10
C PHE A 194 30.91 -40.12 -10.82
N THR A 195 29.74 -40.76 -10.75
CA THR A 195 29.32 -41.59 -9.60
C THR A 195 30.39 -42.65 -9.28
N TYR A 196 30.96 -43.22 -10.35
CA TYR A 196 32.19 -44.01 -10.38
C TYR A 196 32.85 -43.86 -11.76
N VAL A 197 34.19 -43.87 -11.79
CA VAL A 197 35.00 -43.77 -13.01
C VAL A 197 35.37 -45.14 -13.58
N LEU A 198 35.46 -45.25 -14.89
CA LEU A 198 35.87 -46.44 -15.65
C LEU A 198 37.15 -46.16 -16.44
N ARG A 199 37.91 -47.21 -16.80
CA ARG A 199 39.08 -47.06 -17.71
C ARG A 199 38.72 -46.46 -19.08
N THR A 200 37.45 -46.51 -19.50
CA THR A 200 36.96 -45.85 -20.72
C THR A 200 36.75 -44.35 -20.58
N ASP A 201 36.66 -43.81 -19.36
CA ASP A 201 36.62 -42.36 -19.12
C ASP A 201 38.01 -41.71 -19.21
N GLU A 202 39.09 -42.52 -19.21
CA GLU A 202 40.43 -42.06 -19.60
C GLU A 202 40.48 -41.89 -21.13
N GLN A 203 39.87 -40.81 -21.61
CA GLN A 203 39.82 -40.43 -23.01
C GLN A 203 41.25 -40.21 -23.53
N SER A 204 41.74 -41.17 -24.32
CA SER A 204 43.14 -41.22 -24.73
C SER A 204 43.53 -39.95 -25.49
N ASN A 205 44.53 -39.24 -24.95
CA ASN A 205 45.06 -37.96 -25.41
C ASN A 205 44.14 -36.71 -25.29
N ARG A 206 42.88 -36.84 -24.87
CA ARG A 206 41.94 -35.71 -24.75
C ARG A 206 41.97 -35.08 -23.34
N PHE A 207 41.47 -33.86 -23.23
CA PHE A 207 41.23 -33.18 -21.95
C PHE A 207 39.73 -32.97 -21.75
N TYR A 208 39.24 -33.06 -20.51
CA TYR A 208 37.92 -32.55 -20.16
C TYR A 208 37.99 -31.03 -20.03
N SER A 209 37.13 -30.30 -20.74
CA SER A 209 37.01 -28.85 -20.64
C SER A 209 35.57 -28.46 -20.32
N CYS A 210 35.42 -27.57 -19.33
CA CYS A 210 34.13 -26.99 -19.01
C CYS A 210 33.74 -25.98 -20.10
N ALA A 211 32.45 -25.87 -20.39
CA ALA A 211 31.91 -24.88 -21.30
C ALA A 211 30.72 -24.16 -20.65
N MET A 212 30.62 -22.86 -20.89
CA MET A 212 29.42 -22.10 -20.62
C MET A 212 28.77 -21.75 -21.95
N SER A 213 27.47 -22.01 -22.07
CA SER A 213 26.66 -21.68 -23.24
C SER A 213 25.67 -20.59 -22.88
N ASN A 214 25.57 -19.54 -23.70
CA ASN A 214 24.48 -18.57 -23.60
C ASN A 214 23.33 -19.01 -24.52
N VAL A 215 22.13 -19.18 -23.96
CA VAL A 215 20.98 -19.72 -24.71
C VAL A 215 20.47 -18.74 -25.78
N VAL A 216 20.68 -17.43 -25.59
CA VAL A 216 20.19 -16.38 -26.50
C VAL A 216 21.17 -16.13 -27.66
N GLU A 217 22.46 -16.01 -27.35
CA GLU A 217 23.52 -15.77 -28.36
C GLU A 217 23.92 -17.07 -29.09
N GLY A 218 23.61 -18.24 -28.53
CA GLY A 218 24.00 -19.55 -29.07
C GLY A 218 25.51 -19.82 -28.99
N GLN A 219 26.30 -18.90 -28.41
CA GLN A 219 27.74 -19.02 -28.28
C GLN A 219 28.13 -19.87 -27.06
N ILE A 220 29.04 -20.82 -27.29
CA ILE A 220 29.77 -21.53 -26.24
C ILE A 220 31.13 -20.85 -25.97
N THR A 221 31.55 -20.83 -24.71
CA THR A 221 32.89 -20.40 -24.29
C THR A 221 33.53 -21.51 -23.48
N LEU A 222 34.68 -22.01 -23.94
CA LEU A 222 35.46 -23.06 -23.26
C LEU A 222 36.31 -22.45 -22.13
N GLY A 223 36.39 -23.18 -21.01
CA GLY A 223 37.14 -22.82 -19.82
C GLY A 223 38.40 -23.67 -19.60
N GLY A 224 38.75 -23.87 -18.34
CA GLY A 224 39.93 -24.67 -17.95
C GLY A 224 39.88 -26.10 -18.49
N ARG A 225 41.06 -26.68 -18.73
CA ARG A 225 41.20 -28.07 -19.22
C ARG A 225 41.76 -28.96 -18.11
N THR A 226 41.23 -30.17 -17.98
CA THR A 226 41.69 -31.17 -17.02
C THR A 226 41.92 -32.52 -17.70
N ARG A 227 43.12 -33.10 -17.56
CA ARG A 227 43.40 -34.48 -17.95
C ARG A 227 42.99 -35.44 -16.83
N LEU A 228 42.11 -36.38 -17.14
CA LEU A 228 41.72 -37.47 -16.23
C LEU A 228 42.65 -38.68 -16.45
N VAL A 229 43.16 -39.26 -15.36
CA VAL A 229 44.02 -40.46 -15.37
C VAL A 229 43.42 -41.49 -14.43
N VAL A 230 43.09 -42.68 -14.92
CA VAL A 230 42.30 -43.70 -14.22
C VAL A 230 43.14 -44.96 -13.98
N GLN A 231 43.60 -45.17 -12.74
CA GLN A 231 44.33 -46.39 -12.39
C GLN A 231 43.39 -47.61 -12.51
N LYS A 232 43.80 -48.61 -13.32
CA LYS A 232 43.02 -49.84 -13.55
C LYS A 232 42.79 -50.58 -12.22
N SER A 233 41.60 -51.12 -12.03
CA SER A 233 41.31 -52.12 -10.99
C SER A 233 41.06 -53.50 -11.61
N ASP A 234 41.26 -54.57 -10.84
CA ASP A 234 40.89 -55.92 -11.29
C ASP A 234 39.41 -56.24 -11.04
N SER A 235 38.78 -55.55 -10.07
CA SER A 235 37.33 -55.50 -9.89
C SER A 235 36.92 -54.16 -9.28
N ILE A 236 35.69 -53.73 -9.57
CA ILE A 236 35.08 -52.56 -8.93
C ILE A 236 34.43 -53.02 -7.63
N ALA A 237 34.79 -52.39 -6.51
CA ALA A 237 34.19 -52.68 -5.22
C ALA A 237 32.77 -52.11 -5.12
N GLU A 238 31.84 -52.84 -4.52
CA GLU A 238 30.52 -52.29 -4.18
C GLU A 238 30.63 -51.36 -2.98
N VAL A 239 30.07 -50.16 -3.10
CA VAL A 239 30.17 -49.09 -2.10
C VAL A 239 28.79 -48.53 -1.82
N LYS A 240 28.45 -48.40 -0.53
CA LYS A 240 27.22 -47.72 -0.09
C LYS A 240 27.16 -46.28 -0.63
N PRO A 241 25.98 -45.65 -0.70
CA PRO A 241 25.88 -44.27 -1.15
C PRO A 241 26.64 -43.35 -0.20
N ALA A 242 27.26 -42.30 -0.74
CA ALA A 242 27.86 -41.21 0.02
C ALA A 242 27.55 -39.89 -0.68
N LEU A 243 27.09 -38.90 0.09
CA LEU A 243 26.78 -37.56 -0.43
C LEU A 243 28.10 -36.88 -0.82
N GLN A 244 28.24 -36.52 -2.10
CA GLN A 244 29.44 -35.84 -2.61
C GLN A 244 29.16 -34.37 -2.93
N PHE A 245 27.94 -34.07 -3.38
CA PHE A 245 27.49 -32.71 -3.61
C PHE A 245 26.05 -32.55 -3.14
N SER A 246 25.75 -31.36 -2.64
CA SER A 246 24.39 -30.88 -2.42
C SER A 246 24.42 -29.36 -2.53
N THR A 247 23.31 -28.73 -2.93
CA THR A 247 23.19 -27.28 -2.89
C THR A 247 23.16 -26.84 -1.41
N LYS A 248 24.32 -26.50 -0.86
CA LYS A 248 24.48 -25.88 0.46
C LYS A 248 25.47 -24.71 0.36
N LEU A 249 25.32 -23.74 1.24
CA LEU A 249 26.41 -22.80 1.51
C LEU A 249 27.60 -23.54 2.17
N ALA A 250 28.76 -22.90 2.18
CA ALA A 250 29.88 -23.40 2.99
C ALA A 250 29.56 -23.20 4.49
N GLY A 251 29.44 -24.29 5.23
CA GLY A 251 28.99 -24.30 6.63
C GLY A 251 27.49 -24.59 6.78
N ASP A 252 26.94 -24.42 7.99
CA ASP A 252 25.53 -24.69 8.31
C ASP A 252 24.56 -23.58 7.86
N GLY A 253 24.93 -22.81 6.83
CA GLY A 253 24.14 -21.70 6.30
C GLY A 253 22.98 -22.17 5.41
N ALA A 254 21.82 -21.50 5.52
CA ALA A 254 20.69 -21.71 4.63
C ALA A 254 20.93 -21.12 3.23
N LEU A 255 20.31 -21.71 2.22
CA LEU A 255 20.29 -21.18 0.86
C LEU A 255 19.32 -20.01 0.74
N THR A 256 19.82 -18.83 0.39
CA THR A 256 18.97 -17.66 0.14
C THR A 256 18.51 -17.62 -1.31
N PHE A 257 17.20 -17.61 -1.53
CA PHE A 257 16.56 -17.35 -2.81
C PHE A 257 15.68 -16.08 -2.75
N LYS A 258 15.28 -15.58 -3.92
CA LYS A 258 14.26 -14.52 -4.02
C LYS A 258 12.85 -15.14 -4.06
N ARG A 259 11.88 -14.50 -3.42
CA ARG A 259 10.45 -14.85 -3.53
C ARG A 259 9.98 -14.90 -4.98
N ASN A 260 8.98 -15.75 -5.27
CA ASN A 260 8.37 -15.92 -6.60
C ASN A 260 9.37 -16.33 -7.71
N THR A 261 10.52 -16.90 -7.33
CA THR A 261 11.47 -17.52 -8.27
C THR A 261 11.44 -19.04 -8.13
N ILE A 262 12.00 -19.74 -9.12
CA ILE A 262 12.13 -21.19 -9.08
C ILE A 262 13.26 -21.56 -8.11
N GLY A 263 12.91 -22.27 -7.04
CA GLY A 263 13.90 -22.85 -6.13
C GLY A 263 14.57 -24.05 -6.78
N HIS A 264 15.91 -24.07 -6.83
CA HIS A 264 16.69 -25.13 -7.47
C HIS A 264 17.57 -25.84 -6.43
N LEU A 265 17.19 -27.06 -6.08
CA LEU A 265 17.85 -27.87 -5.06
C LEU A 265 18.45 -29.13 -5.70
N GLU A 266 19.72 -29.39 -5.44
CA GLU A 266 20.44 -30.52 -6.02
C GLU A 266 21.08 -31.40 -4.95
N CYS A 267 21.14 -32.70 -5.21
CA CYS A 267 21.96 -33.67 -4.50
C CYS A 267 22.60 -34.69 -5.44
N PHE A 268 23.86 -35.01 -5.17
CA PHE A 268 24.60 -36.05 -5.88
C PHE A 268 25.25 -37.02 -4.89
N PHE A 269 24.99 -38.31 -5.09
CA PHE A 269 25.55 -39.40 -4.30
C PHE A 269 26.49 -40.24 -5.17
N SER A 270 27.72 -40.45 -4.72
CA SER A 270 28.57 -41.54 -5.22
C SER A 270 28.08 -42.87 -4.68
N GLY A 271 28.43 -43.96 -5.34
CA GLY A 271 28.19 -45.33 -4.88
C GLY A 271 28.08 -46.27 -6.07
N TYR A 272 28.40 -47.54 -5.87
CA TYR A 272 28.33 -48.54 -6.93
C TYR A 272 27.84 -49.88 -6.37
N VAL A 273 27.01 -50.58 -7.13
CA VAL A 273 26.61 -51.98 -6.89
C VAL A 273 26.58 -52.72 -8.22
N ASN A 274 26.90 -54.02 -8.22
CA ASN A 274 26.87 -54.84 -9.43
C ASN A 274 25.45 -55.39 -9.69
N ASP A 275 24.48 -54.48 -9.84
CA ASP A 275 23.08 -54.76 -10.16
C ASP A 275 22.69 -54.05 -11.48
N PRO A 276 22.61 -54.77 -12.62
CA PRO A 276 22.37 -54.19 -13.93
C PRO A 276 21.11 -53.32 -14.01
N GLY A 277 21.27 -52.05 -14.36
CA GLY A 277 20.23 -51.02 -14.41
C GLY A 277 20.05 -50.18 -13.13
N ASN A 278 20.60 -50.64 -12.00
CA ASN A 278 20.58 -50.01 -10.67
C ASN A 278 22.00 -49.77 -10.11
N GLU A 279 23.01 -49.67 -10.99
CA GLU A 279 24.42 -49.58 -10.61
C GLU A 279 24.74 -48.35 -9.75
N VAL A 280 23.91 -47.30 -9.88
CA VAL A 280 24.03 -46.02 -9.19
C VAL A 280 22.95 -45.87 -8.11
N PRO A 281 23.19 -45.10 -7.03
CA PRO A 281 22.18 -44.87 -5.99
C PRO A 281 20.91 -44.21 -6.54
N SER A 282 19.75 -44.79 -6.23
CA SER A 282 18.45 -44.15 -6.44
C SER A 282 18.27 -42.98 -5.46
N ILE A 283 17.75 -41.85 -5.94
CA ILE A 283 17.55 -40.63 -5.12
C ILE A 283 16.06 -40.36 -4.92
N LYS A 284 15.67 -40.05 -3.68
CA LYS A 284 14.34 -39.56 -3.28
C LYS A 284 14.48 -38.27 -2.48
N TRP A 285 13.42 -37.44 -2.50
CA TRP A 285 13.34 -36.20 -1.73
C TRP A 285 12.26 -36.30 -0.66
N LEU A 286 12.53 -35.78 0.53
CA LEU A 286 11.61 -35.68 1.65
C LEU A 286 11.40 -34.22 2.06
N ASP A 287 10.19 -33.92 2.53
CA ASP A 287 9.85 -32.66 3.18
C ASP A 287 10.35 -32.61 4.65
N ASN A 288 10.11 -31.49 5.34
CA ASN A 288 10.47 -31.31 6.75
C ASN A 288 9.75 -32.27 7.72
N ALA A 289 8.60 -32.84 7.32
CA ALA A 289 7.87 -33.84 8.10
C ALA A 289 8.30 -35.28 7.78
N GLY A 290 9.22 -35.47 6.82
CA GLY A 290 9.71 -36.78 6.38
C GLY A 290 8.83 -37.47 5.32
N ASN A 291 7.84 -36.77 4.75
CA ASN A 291 7.01 -37.32 3.66
C ASN A 291 7.79 -37.27 2.33
N GLU A 292 7.59 -38.28 1.48
CA GLU A 292 8.20 -38.30 0.15
C GLU A 292 7.57 -37.22 -0.76
N ILE A 293 8.42 -36.34 -1.28
CA ILE A 293 8.04 -35.32 -2.28
C ILE A 293 7.93 -36.02 -3.63
N VAL A 294 6.73 -35.96 -4.22
CA VAL A 294 6.41 -36.60 -5.50
C VAL A 294 6.39 -35.55 -6.62
N SER A 295 7.09 -35.86 -7.71
CA SER A 295 7.11 -35.04 -8.93
C SER A 295 5.75 -35.02 -9.62
N GLY A 296 5.37 -33.87 -10.20
CA GLY A 296 4.09 -33.72 -10.92
C GLY A 296 2.94 -33.17 -10.07
N THR A 297 3.27 -32.53 -8.94
CA THR A 297 2.38 -31.54 -8.31
C THR A 297 2.69 -30.16 -8.89
N ASP A 298 1.74 -29.22 -8.84
CA ASP A 298 1.95 -27.85 -9.34
C ASP A 298 3.11 -27.11 -8.62
N SER A 299 3.52 -27.60 -7.45
CA SER A 299 4.60 -27.03 -6.63
C SER A 299 5.99 -27.63 -6.89
N TYR A 300 6.08 -28.92 -7.26
CA TYR A 300 7.35 -29.67 -7.28
C TYR A 300 7.57 -30.48 -8.56
N THR A 301 8.73 -30.27 -9.18
CA THR A 301 9.24 -31.07 -10.32
C THR A 301 10.59 -31.68 -9.96
N ILE A 302 10.74 -32.99 -10.21
CA ILE A 302 12.00 -33.71 -9.98
C ILE A 302 12.61 -34.13 -11.32
N GLU A 303 13.87 -33.79 -11.54
CA GLU A 303 14.61 -33.97 -12.81
C GLU A 303 15.95 -34.70 -12.59
N SER A 304 16.71 -34.89 -13.68
CA SER A 304 18.08 -35.43 -13.70
C SER A 304 18.26 -36.72 -12.88
N ASN A 305 17.41 -37.71 -13.14
CA ASN A 305 17.39 -39.01 -12.44
C ASN A 305 17.18 -38.91 -10.91
N GLY A 306 16.46 -37.89 -10.44
CA GLY A 306 16.17 -37.67 -9.02
C GLY A 306 17.13 -36.70 -8.33
N ARG A 307 18.17 -36.23 -9.01
CA ARG A 307 19.20 -35.34 -8.44
C ARG A 307 18.71 -33.92 -8.20
N VAL A 308 17.76 -33.46 -9.01
CA VAL A 308 17.29 -32.07 -9.04
C VAL A 308 15.85 -32.02 -8.55
N LEU A 309 15.58 -31.17 -7.57
CA LEU A 309 14.24 -30.76 -7.12
C LEU A 309 14.04 -29.28 -7.45
N LYS A 310 13.08 -29.00 -8.33
CA LYS A 310 12.60 -27.66 -8.66
C LYS A 310 11.32 -27.35 -7.88
N ILE A 311 11.29 -26.18 -7.26
CA ILE A 311 10.14 -25.61 -6.54
C ILE A 311 9.61 -24.45 -7.39
N ALA A 312 8.39 -24.52 -7.90
CA ALA A 312 7.96 -23.68 -9.03
C ALA A 312 7.87 -22.18 -8.72
N SER A 313 7.41 -21.80 -7.53
CA SER A 313 7.32 -20.41 -7.06
C SER A 313 7.56 -20.38 -5.56
N LEU A 314 8.76 -19.95 -5.14
CA LEU A 314 9.15 -19.93 -3.74
C LEU A 314 8.34 -18.92 -2.90
N GLU A 315 7.74 -19.41 -1.82
CA GLU A 315 7.05 -18.61 -0.81
C GLU A 315 7.74 -18.68 0.57
N GLU A 316 7.37 -17.79 1.50
CA GLU A 316 7.83 -17.84 2.90
C GLU A 316 7.53 -19.20 3.57
N ALA A 317 6.51 -19.94 3.11
CA ALA A 317 6.20 -21.28 3.60
C ALA A 317 7.18 -22.38 3.12
N ASP A 318 8.10 -22.06 2.20
CA ASP A 318 9.18 -22.94 1.75
C ASP A 318 10.49 -22.73 2.50
N GLU A 319 10.50 -21.84 3.51
CA GLU A 319 11.61 -21.69 4.47
C GLU A 319 11.67 -22.88 5.45
N LYS A 320 12.00 -24.05 4.91
CA LYS A 320 12.03 -25.33 5.64
C LYS A 320 13.18 -26.21 5.14
N PRO A 321 13.64 -27.18 5.94
CA PRO A 321 14.65 -28.12 5.48
C PRO A 321 14.04 -29.16 4.53
N TYR A 322 14.75 -29.41 3.43
CA TYR A 322 14.51 -30.48 2.48
C TYR A 322 15.60 -31.54 2.65
N THR A 323 15.24 -32.82 2.53
CA THR A 323 16.20 -33.92 2.71
C THR A 323 16.21 -34.83 1.49
N CYS A 324 17.34 -34.95 0.82
CA CYS A 324 17.56 -35.94 -0.23
C CYS A 324 18.14 -37.23 0.37
N ILE A 325 17.71 -38.39 -0.12
CA ILE A 325 18.21 -39.71 0.32
C ILE A 325 18.66 -40.50 -0.90
N GLY A 326 19.95 -40.88 -0.92
CA GLY A 326 20.53 -41.81 -1.88
C GLY A 326 20.54 -43.23 -1.33
N ARG A 327 20.05 -44.21 -2.09
CA ARG A 327 19.92 -45.62 -1.68
C ARG A 327 20.44 -46.60 -2.75
N ASN A 328 21.19 -47.60 -2.31
CA ASN A 328 21.46 -48.84 -3.06
C ASN A 328 21.26 -50.08 -2.15
N THR A 329 21.68 -51.27 -2.60
CA THR A 329 21.55 -52.53 -1.82
C THR A 329 22.48 -52.61 -0.61
N ILE A 330 23.61 -51.89 -0.62
CA ILE A 330 24.60 -51.88 0.47
C ILE A 330 24.23 -50.88 1.57
N GLY A 331 23.49 -49.81 1.25
CA GLY A 331 22.98 -48.89 2.27
C GLY A 331 22.37 -47.61 1.74
N THR A 332 22.34 -46.60 2.63
CA THR A 332 21.76 -45.27 2.39
C THR A 332 22.71 -44.18 2.88
N ALA A 333 22.61 -43.01 2.25
CA ALA A 333 23.12 -41.75 2.75
C ALA A 333 22.09 -40.64 2.51
N GLU A 334 22.19 -39.55 3.26
CA GLU A 334 21.25 -38.43 3.18
C GLU A 334 22.00 -37.09 3.07
N GLY A 335 21.31 -36.09 2.53
CA GLY A 335 21.73 -34.70 2.49
C GLY A 335 20.58 -33.79 2.88
N ARG A 336 20.76 -33.01 3.95
CA ARG A 336 19.77 -32.04 4.44
C ARG A 336 20.16 -30.61 4.06
N MET A 337 19.24 -29.85 3.48
CA MET A 337 19.45 -28.49 2.98
C MET A 337 18.34 -27.59 3.52
N THR A 338 18.68 -26.43 4.06
CA THR A 338 17.70 -25.43 4.54
C THR A 338 17.63 -24.28 3.57
N LEU A 339 16.42 -23.77 3.33
CA LEU A 339 16.15 -22.68 2.40
C LEU A 339 15.61 -21.46 3.17
N ASN A 340 16.01 -20.26 2.75
CA ASN A 340 15.47 -18.96 3.18
C ASN A 340 14.98 -18.18 1.93
N VAL A 341 13.85 -17.50 2.03
CA VAL A 341 13.17 -16.75 0.95
C VAL A 341 13.17 -15.26 1.27
N THR A 342 14.16 -14.57 0.73
CA THR A 342 14.31 -13.10 0.83
C THR A 342 13.51 -12.40 -0.27
N SER A 343 13.25 -11.10 -0.11
CA SER A 343 12.46 -10.34 -1.09
C SER A 343 12.78 -8.85 -1.07
N SER A 344 12.67 -8.19 -2.24
CA SER A 344 12.35 -6.75 -2.26
C SER A 344 11.03 -6.49 -1.53
N PRO A 345 10.74 -5.26 -1.05
CA PRO A 345 9.61 -5.00 -0.16
C PRO A 345 8.25 -5.46 -0.72
N ILE A 346 7.59 -6.39 -0.04
CA ILE A 346 6.31 -6.96 -0.43
C ILE A 346 5.19 -5.96 -0.14
N TRP A 347 4.44 -5.56 -1.17
CA TRP A 347 3.30 -4.65 -1.05
C TRP A 347 2.20 -5.20 -0.13
N VAL A 348 1.85 -4.44 0.90
CA VAL A 348 0.67 -4.65 1.75
C VAL A 348 -0.47 -3.76 1.27
N LYS A 349 -0.16 -2.48 0.97
CA LYS A 349 -1.05 -1.52 0.30
C LYS A 349 -0.22 -0.73 -0.74
N PRO A 350 -0.20 -1.14 -2.02
CA PRO A 350 0.42 -0.35 -3.07
C PRO A 350 -0.43 0.91 -3.36
N LEU A 351 0.10 1.84 -4.14
CA LEU A 351 -0.68 2.98 -4.60
C LEU A 351 -1.85 2.52 -5.49
N GLN A 352 -2.99 3.16 -5.30
CA GLN A 352 -4.18 2.95 -6.11
C GLN A 352 -4.69 4.30 -6.61
N SER A 353 -5.01 4.37 -7.91
CA SER A 353 -5.60 5.57 -8.49
C SER A 353 -6.96 5.84 -7.84
N THR A 354 -7.17 7.07 -7.38
CA THR A 354 -8.29 7.46 -6.53
C THR A 354 -9.05 8.62 -7.15
N THR A 355 -10.37 8.48 -7.29
CA THR A 355 -11.26 9.55 -7.77
C THR A 355 -12.04 10.14 -6.58
N VAL A 356 -12.02 11.47 -6.41
CA VAL A 356 -12.78 12.15 -5.34
C VAL A 356 -13.61 13.33 -5.86
N PRO A 357 -14.80 13.60 -5.30
CA PRO A 357 -15.50 14.86 -5.53
C PRO A 357 -14.70 16.07 -5.03
N GLN A 358 -14.81 17.19 -5.73
CA GLN A 358 -14.16 18.45 -5.35
C GLN A 358 -14.51 18.85 -3.91
N GLY A 359 -13.50 19.37 -3.19
CA GLY A 359 -13.59 19.76 -1.79
C GLY A 359 -13.36 18.63 -0.78
N LYS A 360 -13.47 17.36 -1.19
CA LYS A 360 -13.15 16.19 -0.35
C LYS A 360 -11.63 16.01 -0.21
N HIS A 361 -11.21 15.17 0.74
CA HIS A 361 -9.81 14.76 0.87
C HIS A 361 -9.58 13.44 0.13
N ALA A 362 -8.45 13.32 -0.56
CA ALA A 362 -7.96 12.03 -1.05
C ALA A 362 -6.90 11.47 -0.09
N VAL A 363 -6.80 10.15 0.02
CA VAL A 363 -5.81 9.45 0.82
C VAL A 363 -5.17 8.38 -0.05
N PHE A 364 -3.84 8.39 -0.11
CA PHE A 364 -3.03 7.38 -0.77
C PHE A 364 -2.28 6.58 0.29
N HIS A 365 -2.26 5.25 0.13
CA HIS A 365 -1.45 4.36 0.95
C HIS A 365 -0.24 3.89 0.14
N CYS A 366 0.90 3.79 0.80
CA CYS A 366 2.11 3.15 0.31
C CYS A 366 2.75 2.40 1.47
N GLU A 367 2.35 1.14 1.62
CA GLU A 367 2.75 0.27 2.72
C GLU A 367 3.27 -1.05 2.17
N ALA A 368 4.49 -1.41 2.57
CA ALA A 368 5.15 -2.66 2.24
C ALA A 368 5.83 -3.24 3.49
N ARG A 369 6.20 -4.52 3.43
CA ARG A 369 6.95 -5.24 4.45
C ARG A 369 8.11 -6.00 3.83
N SER A 370 9.12 -6.36 4.62
CA SER A 370 10.14 -7.32 4.20
C SER A 370 9.61 -8.77 4.37
N ALA A 371 10.40 -9.77 3.99
CA ALA A 371 10.09 -11.18 4.26
C ALA A 371 10.09 -11.48 5.77
N ALA A 372 9.68 -12.70 6.15
CA ALA A 372 9.64 -13.10 7.56
C ALA A 372 11.05 -13.04 8.17
N GLY A 373 11.18 -12.47 9.37
CA GLY A 373 12.48 -12.33 10.06
C GLY A 373 13.44 -11.26 9.50
N GLU A 374 13.14 -10.63 8.36
CA GLU A 374 13.93 -9.52 7.81
C GLU A 374 13.63 -8.18 8.52
N VAL A 375 14.57 -7.24 8.45
CA VAL A 375 14.39 -5.86 8.92
C VAL A 375 13.30 -5.17 8.07
N PRO A 376 12.31 -4.46 8.67
CA PRO A 376 11.30 -3.71 7.92
C PRO A 376 11.90 -2.70 6.94
N PRO A 377 11.20 -2.36 5.85
CA PRO A 377 11.70 -1.40 4.87
C PRO A 377 11.74 0.04 5.41
N ASP A 378 12.56 0.86 4.78
CA ASP A 378 12.69 2.29 5.08
C ASP A 378 11.37 3.07 4.81
N PRO A 379 11.14 4.20 5.50
CA PRO A 379 9.98 5.07 5.26
C PRO A 379 9.84 5.48 3.78
N PRO A 380 8.63 5.45 3.20
CA PRO A 380 8.48 5.59 1.75
C PRO A 380 8.90 6.96 1.19
N ARG A 381 9.52 6.94 0.01
CA ARG A 381 9.95 8.14 -0.73
C ARG A 381 8.88 8.55 -1.74
N TRP A 382 8.24 9.70 -1.50
CA TRP A 382 7.10 10.18 -2.29
C TRP A 382 7.48 11.20 -3.37
N PHE A 383 6.80 11.11 -4.51
CA PHE A 383 6.90 12.01 -5.64
C PHE A 383 5.50 12.41 -6.12
N LYS A 384 5.40 13.58 -6.77
CA LYS A 384 4.23 14.06 -7.51
C LYS A 384 4.66 14.37 -8.93
N ASN A 385 4.02 13.75 -9.93
CA ASN A 385 4.35 13.88 -11.35
C ASN A 385 5.86 13.67 -11.66
N GLY A 386 6.50 12.72 -10.99
CA GLY A 386 7.94 12.45 -11.11
C GLY A 386 8.88 13.45 -10.40
N GLN A 387 8.35 14.46 -9.70
CA GLN A 387 9.15 15.38 -8.88
C GLN A 387 9.05 15.00 -7.40
N ARG A 388 10.19 15.04 -6.69
CA ARG A 388 10.28 14.55 -5.30
C ARG A 388 9.50 15.46 -4.34
N LEU A 389 8.51 14.89 -3.65
CA LEU A 389 7.51 15.63 -2.86
C LEU A 389 7.91 15.77 -1.38
N ASP A 390 8.61 14.78 -0.82
CA ASP A 390 8.95 14.72 0.61
C ASP A 390 10.00 15.75 1.07
N MET A 391 10.67 16.45 0.14
CA MET A 391 11.64 17.52 0.44
C MET A 391 11.02 18.92 0.44
N THR A 392 10.01 19.16 -0.40
CA THR A 392 9.33 20.46 -0.53
C THR A 392 7.86 20.26 -0.91
N TYR A 393 6.96 20.49 0.03
CA TYR A 393 5.51 20.43 -0.18
C TYR A 393 4.79 21.50 0.64
N ASP A 394 3.59 21.89 0.22
CA ASP A 394 2.71 22.76 1.01
C ASP A 394 2.03 21.94 2.13
N PRO A 395 2.31 22.20 3.42
CA PRO A 395 1.70 21.46 4.53
C PRO A 395 0.21 21.78 4.72
N ASN A 396 -0.29 22.89 4.16
CA ASN A 396 -1.73 23.17 4.11
C ASN A 396 -2.44 22.30 3.08
N LYS A 397 -1.71 21.82 2.06
CA LYS A 397 -2.25 20.95 1.01
C LYS A 397 -2.01 19.47 1.22
N PHE A 398 -0.84 19.08 1.71
CA PHE A 398 -0.45 17.69 1.90
C PHE A 398 -0.19 17.39 3.38
N ALA A 399 -0.58 16.21 3.84
CA ALA A 399 -0.21 15.70 5.15
C ALA A 399 0.20 14.23 5.04
N PHE A 400 1.33 13.89 5.65
CA PHE A 400 1.81 12.52 5.77
C PHE A 400 1.48 11.95 7.15
N SER A 401 1.35 10.62 7.24
CA SER A 401 1.42 9.92 8.54
C SER A 401 2.85 9.95 9.10
N ASN A 402 3.03 9.64 10.38
CA ASN A 402 4.33 9.70 11.07
C ASN A 402 5.45 8.94 10.33
N GLU A 403 5.14 7.75 9.81
CA GLU A 403 6.06 6.90 9.06
C GLU A 403 5.98 7.11 7.53
N LYS A 404 5.27 8.15 7.08
CA LYS A 404 5.01 8.45 5.66
C LYS A 404 4.36 7.32 4.85
N ARG A 405 3.77 6.30 5.48
CA ARG A 405 3.00 5.23 4.81
C ARG A 405 1.70 5.72 4.16
N GLU A 406 1.23 6.90 4.53
CA GLU A 406 0.01 7.50 4.00
C GLU A 406 0.23 8.96 3.61
N LEU A 407 -0.37 9.38 2.49
CA LEU A 407 -0.39 10.75 1.99
C LEU A 407 -1.85 11.21 1.82
N ARG A 408 -2.26 12.22 2.59
CA ARG A 408 -3.56 12.87 2.49
C ARG A 408 -3.45 14.17 1.69
N VAL A 409 -4.16 14.25 0.56
CA VAL A 409 -4.36 15.49 -0.20
C VAL A 409 -5.59 16.21 0.34
N LYS A 410 -5.42 17.43 0.84
CA LYS A 410 -6.46 18.21 1.52
C LYS A 410 -7.31 18.99 0.52
N SER A 411 -8.64 18.89 0.65
CA SER A 411 -9.64 19.63 -0.15
C SER A 411 -9.29 19.70 -1.64
N ALA A 412 -9.36 18.57 -2.32
CA ALA A 412 -8.95 18.40 -3.71
C ALA A 412 -9.81 19.25 -4.67
N GLN A 413 -9.19 19.87 -5.67
CA GLN A 413 -9.80 20.81 -6.62
C GLN A 413 -9.54 20.36 -8.07
N LYS A 414 -10.61 20.28 -8.88
CA LYS A 414 -10.55 19.83 -10.29
C LYS A 414 -9.65 20.71 -11.16
N ASN A 415 -9.42 21.96 -10.75
CA ASN A 415 -8.62 22.94 -11.47
C ASN A 415 -7.16 23.06 -11.02
N THR A 416 -6.70 22.34 -9.98
CA THR A 416 -5.28 22.39 -9.54
C THR A 416 -4.65 21.07 -9.11
N ASP A 417 -5.42 20.03 -8.77
CA ASP A 417 -4.90 18.88 -8.02
C ASP A 417 -4.85 17.54 -8.76
N ILE A 418 -5.36 17.48 -10.01
CA ILE A 418 -5.27 16.26 -10.82
C ILE A 418 -3.79 15.98 -11.15
N ALA A 419 -3.24 14.96 -10.53
CA ALA A 419 -1.82 14.62 -10.58
C ALA A 419 -1.61 13.15 -10.24
N CYS A 420 -0.48 12.60 -10.65
CA CYS A 420 -0.06 11.27 -10.25
C CYS A 420 0.97 11.34 -9.14
N PHE A 421 0.87 10.42 -8.19
CA PHE A 421 1.81 10.25 -7.10
C PHE A 421 2.59 8.96 -7.34
N GLN A 422 3.88 9.01 -7.03
CA GLN A 422 4.73 7.83 -7.09
C GLN A 422 5.37 7.60 -5.73
N CYS A 423 5.59 6.32 -5.42
CA CYS A 423 6.16 5.90 -4.17
C CYS A 423 7.25 4.85 -4.40
N TYR A 424 8.37 5.00 -3.69
CA TYR A 424 9.46 4.04 -3.68
C TYR A 424 9.72 3.58 -2.24
N VAL A 425 9.86 2.28 -2.04
CA VAL A 425 10.11 1.65 -0.72
C VAL A 425 11.26 0.66 -0.87
N GLY A 426 12.25 0.71 0.03
CA GLY A 426 13.45 -0.10 -0.04
C GLY A 426 13.73 -0.89 1.25
N ASN A 427 14.38 -2.04 1.11
CA ASN A 427 14.98 -2.80 2.21
C ASN A 427 16.42 -3.20 1.84
N SER A 428 17.06 -4.06 2.62
CA SER A 428 18.42 -4.55 2.38
C SER A 428 18.60 -5.40 1.11
N VAL A 429 17.51 -5.84 0.48
CA VAL A 429 17.51 -6.73 -0.70
C VAL A 429 17.25 -5.96 -1.99
N GLY A 430 16.36 -4.96 -1.95
CA GLY A 430 15.99 -4.19 -3.14
C GLY A 430 15.01 -3.04 -2.86
N GLU A 431 14.50 -2.45 -3.94
CA GLU A 431 13.55 -1.34 -3.92
C GLU A 431 12.37 -1.64 -4.83
N GLU A 432 11.16 -1.42 -4.31
CA GLU A 432 9.91 -1.50 -5.06
C GLU A 432 9.32 -0.14 -5.39
N PHE A 433 8.54 -0.11 -6.46
CA PHE A 433 7.93 1.08 -7.04
C PHE A 433 6.41 0.93 -7.20
N SER A 434 5.68 2.01 -6.99
CA SER A 434 4.23 2.09 -7.24
C SER A 434 3.84 3.48 -7.75
N ASP A 435 2.78 3.54 -8.57
CA ASP A 435 2.20 4.75 -9.17
C ASP A 435 0.68 4.75 -8.95
N GLY A 436 0.10 5.92 -8.62
CA GLY A 436 -1.35 6.08 -8.50
C GLY A 436 -1.78 7.53 -8.69
N CYS A 437 -2.82 7.74 -9.49
CA CYS A 437 -3.28 9.08 -9.85
C CYS A 437 -4.51 9.55 -9.09
N LEU A 438 -4.51 10.83 -8.73
CA LEU A 438 -5.66 11.54 -8.20
C LEU A 438 -6.49 12.09 -9.35
N ASN A 439 -7.71 11.59 -9.51
CA ASN A 439 -8.73 12.25 -10.31
C ASN A 439 -9.66 13.07 -9.41
N VAL A 440 -10.09 14.25 -9.87
CA VAL A 440 -10.97 15.14 -9.11
C VAL A 440 -12.13 15.56 -9.97
N ILE A 441 -13.34 15.27 -9.51
CA ILE A 441 -14.57 15.42 -10.28
C ILE A 441 -15.46 16.52 -9.69
N LEU A 442 -16.34 17.08 -10.51
CA LEU A 442 -17.38 17.99 -10.02
C LEU A 442 -18.36 17.23 -9.12
N PRO A 443 -18.76 17.82 -7.97
CA PRO A 443 -19.73 17.20 -7.07
C PRO A 443 -21.14 17.25 -7.65
N ILE A 444 -22.07 16.52 -7.03
CA ILE A 444 -23.50 16.57 -7.37
C ILE A 444 -24.07 17.95 -6.98
N GLU A 445 -24.33 18.80 -7.97
CA GLU A 445 -24.98 20.09 -7.83
C GLU A 445 -26.48 20.01 -8.14
N PHE A 446 -27.34 20.59 -7.30
CA PHE A 446 -28.78 20.63 -7.56
C PHE A 446 -29.17 21.83 -8.43
N VAL A 447 -29.77 21.54 -9.59
CA VAL A 447 -30.37 22.54 -10.49
C VAL A 447 -31.78 22.93 -10.01
N ALA A 448 -32.54 21.95 -9.51
CA ALA A 448 -33.85 22.17 -8.90
C ALA A 448 -33.96 21.34 -7.61
N LYS A 449 -34.40 21.98 -6.53
CA LYS A 449 -34.62 21.36 -5.23
C LYS A 449 -35.99 21.82 -4.68
N PRO A 450 -36.81 20.92 -4.13
CA PRO A 450 -38.10 21.25 -3.55
C PRO A 450 -37.94 21.92 -2.18
N VAL A 451 -39.02 22.52 -1.66
CA VAL A 451 -39.05 23.08 -0.30
C VAL A 451 -38.92 21.92 0.71
N PRO A 452 -38.03 22.01 1.72
CA PRO A 452 -37.78 20.89 2.66
C PRO A 452 -38.97 20.47 3.52
N GLU A 453 -39.85 21.41 3.85
CA GLU A 453 -41.11 21.14 4.56
C GLU A 453 -42.27 21.75 3.78
N GLN A 454 -43.32 20.96 3.54
CA GLN A 454 -44.51 21.39 2.81
C GLN A 454 -45.76 21.03 3.62
N THR A 455 -46.42 22.07 4.15
CA THR A 455 -47.73 21.97 4.79
C THR A 455 -48.81 22.15 3.74
N ILE A 456 -49.65 21.14 3.53
CA ILE A 456 -50.60 21.07 2.42
C ILE A 456 -52.07 21.00 2.86
N GLU A 457 -52.94 21.64 2.08
CA GLU A 457 -54.39 21.48 2.08
C GLU A 457 -54.86 20.63 0.89
N ARG A 458 -56.13 20.22 0.90
CA ARG A 458 -56.77 19.52 -0.23
C ARG A 458 -56.89 20.47 -1.43
N GLY A 459 -56.16 20.18 -2.51
CA GLY A 459 -56.10 20.99 -3.72
C GLY A 459 -54.67 21.43 -4.08
N ASP A 460 -53.75 21.38 -3.11
CA ASP A 460 -52.34 21.73 -3.31
C ASP A 460 -51.57 20.67 -4.13
N ILE A 461 -50.43 21.09 -4.67
CA ILE A 461 -49.49 20.20 -5.37
C ILE A 461 -48.24 20.07 -4.49
N VAL A 462 -47.95 18.85 -4.02
CA VAL A 462 -46.69 18.56 -3.32
C VAL A 462 -45.58 18.49 -4.37
N ASN A 463 -44.60 19.38 -4.30
CA ASN A 463 -43.45 19.33 -5.20
C ASN A 463 -42.34 18.46 -4.59
N LEU A 464 -41.97 17.38 -5.27
CA LEU A 464 -40.87 16.48 -4.89
C LEU A 464 -39.73 16.50 -5.93
N THR A 465 -39.80 17.39 -6.93
CA THR A 465 -38.89 17.42 -8.09
C THR A 465 -37.46 17.73 -7.68
N VAL A 466 -36.54 16.80 -7.93
CA VAL A 466 -35.11 16.98 -7.70
C VAL A 466 -34.37 16.76 -9.02
N VAL A 467 -33.79 17.84 -9.54
CA VAL A 467 -32.94 17.81 -10.73
C VAL A 467 -31.53 18.20 -10.30
N ALA A 468 -30.54 17.39 -10.67
CA ALA A 468 -29.14 17.63 -10.38
C ALA A 468 -28.28 17.49 -11.64
N THR A 469 -27.04 17.96 -11.53
CA THR A 469 -25.95 17.75 -12.49
C THR A 469 -24.70 17.30 -11.75
N ALA A 470 -23.87 16.49 -12.38
CA ALA A 470 -22.55 16.13 -11.88
C ALA A 470 -21.53 16.21 -13.04
N ASP A 471 -20.33 15.73 -12.80
CA ASP A 471 -19.28 15.64 -13.82
C ASP A 471 -19.71 14.79 -15.04
N LYS A 472 -19.24 15.20 -16.23
CA LYS A 472 -19.77 14.77 -17.52
C LYS A 472 -19.58 13.29 -17.83
N LEU A 473 -18.54 12.69 -17.25
CA LEU A 473 -18.21 11.26 -17.37
C LEU A 473 -18.99 10.36 -16.40
N TYR A 474 -19.57 10.93 -15.34
CA TYR A 474 -20.11 10.16 -14.21
C TYR A 474 -21.62 10.40 -14.10
N PRO A 475 -22.44 9.70 -14.91
CA PRO A 475 -23.87 9.95 -14.99
C PRO A 475 -24.55 9.66 -13.65
N ILE A 476 -25.41 10.60 -13.24
CA ILE A 476 -26.17 10.49 -12.00
C ILE A 476 -27.36 9.53 -12.13
N SER A 477 -27.56 8.76 -11.07
CA SER A 477 -28.70 7.88 -10.84
C SER A 477 -29.54 8.39 -9.68
N TYR A 478 -30.80 7.99 -9.66
CA TYR A 478 -31.77 8.42 -8.66
C TYR A 478 -32.54 7.24 -8.08
N LYS A 479 -32.88 7.30 -6.80
CA LYS A 479 -33.87 6.41 -6.18
C LYS A 479 -34.63 7.08 -5.04
N TRP A 480 -35.79 6.55 -4.68
CA TRP A 480 -36.62 7.05 -3.59
C TRP A 480 -36.53 6.17 -2.35
N HIS A 481 -36.71 6.80 -1.19
CA HIS A 481 -36.97 6.14 0.09
C HIS A 481 -38.16 6.83 0.74
N PHE A 482 -39.19 6.06 1.09
CA PHE A 482 -40.40 6.55 1.76
C PHE A 482 -40.99 5.41 2.61
N ASN A 483 -41.46 5.71 3.83
CA ASN A 483 -42.02 4.74 4.79
C ASN A 483 -41.21 3.43 4.90
N ASN A 484 -39.89 3.57 5.10
CA ASN A 484 -38.91 2.47 5.19
C ASN A 484 -38.83 1.53 3.97
N LYS A 485 -39.37 1.95 2.82
CA LYS A 485 -39.28 1.24 1.54
C LYS A 485 -38.46 2.03 0.53
N THR A 486 -37.54 1.35 -0.15
CA THR A 486 -36.81 1.89 -1.29
C THR A 486 -37.56 1.60 -2.59
N TYR A 487 -37.56 2.57 -3.52
CA TYR A 487 -38.13 2.45 -4.85
C TYR A 487 -37.05 2.80 -5.87
N GLU A 488 -36.72 1.85 -6.74
CA GLU A 488 -35.57 1.91 -7.65
C GLU A 488 -35.99 2.03 -9.13
N GLY A 489 -35.08 2.54 -9.96
CA GLY A 489 -35.31 2.74 -11.39
C GLY A 489 -36.47 3.69 -11.66
N VAL A 490 -37.51 3.19 -12.32
CA VAL A 490 -38.72 3.94 -12.67
C VAL A 490 -39.77 3.96 -11.54
N SER A 491 -39.57 3.22 -10.46
CA SER A 491 -40.53 3.12 -9.37
C SER A 491 -40.51 4.37 -8.49
N ALA A 492 -41.70 4.85 -8.10
CA ALA A 492 -41.87 5.96 -7.17
C ALA A 492 -42.77 5.58 -5.98
N PRO A 493 -42.75 6.34 -4.87
CA PRO A 493 -43.68 6.15 -3.75
C PRO A 493 -45.16 6.31 -4.15
N PRO A 494 -46.12 5.83 -3.34
CA PRO A 494 -47.54 5.93 -3.63
C PRO A 494 -47.97 7.37 -3.92
N HIS A 495 -48.86 7.53 -4.90
CA HIS A 495 -49.41 8.82 -5.36
C HIS A 495 -48.39 9.82 -5.96
N VAL A 496 -47.09 9.49 -6.01
CA VAL A 496 -46.08 10.32 -6.69
C VAL A 496 -46.16 10.08 -8.19
N ILE A 497 -46.53 11.13 -8.94
CA ILE A 497 -46.38 11.20 -10.38
C ILE A 497 -44.91 11.53 -10.65
N TYR A 498 -44.20 10.63 -11.34
CA TYR A 498 -42.76 10.75 -11.60
C TYR A 498 -42.45 10.54 -13.08
N ASP A 499 -41.84 11.55 -13.71
CA ASP A 499 -41.25 11.45 -15.04
C ASP A 499 -39.74 11.21 -14.91
N VAL A 500 -39.30 10.06 -15.43
CA VAL A 500 -37.91 9.59 -15.38
C VAL A 500 -36.99 10.42 -16.30
N ILE A 501 -37.52 11.00 -17.38
CA ILE A 501 -36.75 11.75 -18.37
C ILE A 501 -36.46 13.15 -17.86
N THR A 502 -37.47 13.86 -17.37
CA THR A 502 -37.32 15.23 -16.85
C THR A 502 -36.94 15.29 -15.36
N ASN A 503 -36.97 14.15 -14.65
CA ASN A 503 -36.90 14.05 -13.18
C ASN A 503 -38.00 14.83 -12.43
N LEU A 504 -39.06 15.26 -13.13
CA LEU A 504 -40.23 15.90 -12.53
C LEU A 504 -40.95 14.92 -11.60
N ALA A 505 -41.20 15.34 -10.36
CA ALA A 505 -41.89 14.53 -9.36
C ALA A 505 -42.85 15.39 -8.52
N TYR A 506 -44.12 15.00 -8.46
CA TYR A 506 -45.14 15.70 -7.66
C TYR A 506 -46.31 14.80 -7.26
N ILE A 507 -47.09 15.24 -6.27
CA ILE A 507 -48.36 14.61 -5.86
C ILE A 507 -49.48 15.63 -6.11
N ASN A 508 -50.52 15.25 -6.86
CA ASN A 508 -51.75 16.04 -6.95
C ASN A 508 -52.69 15.63 -5.81
N THR A 509 -52.95 16.52 -4.85
CA THR A 509 -53.82 16.21 -3.72
C THR A 509 -55.31 16.33 -4.05
N SER A 510 -55.66 16.99 -5.17
CA SER A 510 -57.05 17.21 -5.59
C SER A 510 -57.84 15.90 -5.75
N ASP A 511 -57.16 14.85 -6.20
CA ASP A 511 -57.77 13.56 -6.59
C ASP A 511 -57.72 12.50 -5.47
N LEU A 512 -57.21 12.83 -4.27
CA LEU A 512 -56.97 11.88 -3.18
C LEU A 512 -58.15 11.78 -2.20
N THR A 513 -58.38 10.61 -1.62
CA THR A 513 -59.32 10.44 -0.49
C THR A 513 -58.72 10.94 0.82
N ASP A 514 -59.54 11.14 1.87
CA ASP A 514 -59.02 11.58 3.18
C ASP A 514 -58.10 10.55 3.85
N GLU A 515 -58.20 9.27 3.45
CA GLU A 515 -57.28 8.22 3.87
C GLU A 515 -55.94 8.34 3.14
N GLN A 516 -55.97 8.47 1.80
CA GLN A 516 -54.77 8.70 0.99
C GLN A 516 -54.03 9.99 1.37
N MET A 517 -54.76 11.05 1.74
CA MET A 517 -54.19 12.28 2.29
C MET A 517 -53.42 12.05 3.60
N ARG A 518 -53.86 11.09 4.43
CA ARG A 518 -53.12 10.70 5.64
C ARG A 518 -51.88 9.86 5.32
N ASP A 519 -51.94 9.02 4.28
CA ASP A 519 -50.88 8.10 3.86
C ASP A 519 -49.71 8.78 3.15
N ILE A 520 -49.94 9.91 2.46
CA ILE A 520 -48.87 10.73 1.86
C ILE A 520 -48.09 11.57 2.87
N ARG A 521 -48.41 11.49 4.17
CA ARG A 521 -47.62 12.18 5.21
C ARG A 521 -46.30 11.48 5.47
N GLY A 522 -45.28 12.26 5.80
CA GLY A 522 -43.97 11.76 6.21
C GLY A 522 -42.83 12.33 5.37
N VAL A 523 -41.65 11.69 5.47
CA VAL A 523 -40.42 12.17 4.84
C VAL A 523 -40.14 11.39 3.57
N TYR A 524 -40.26 12.06 2.42
CA TYR A 524 -39.81 11.59 1.12
C TYR A 524 -38.32 11.89 0.99
N ARG A 525 -37.50 10.85 0.90
CA ARG A 525 -36.05 10.98 0.68
C ARG A 525 -35.70 10.58 -0.74
N ARG A 526 -35.30 11.55 -1.56
CA ARG A 526 -34.70 11.32 -2.87
C ARG A 526 -33.19 11.15 -2.69
N GLN A 527 -32.65 10.01 -3.10
CA GLN A 527 -31.22 9.76 -3.20
C GLN A 527 -30.76 10.07 -4.62
N VAL A 528 -29.71 10.87 -4.77
CA VAL A 528 -29.03 11.18 -6.03
C VAL A 528 -27.58 10.72 -5.89
N TYR A 529 -27.08 9.94 -6.83
CA TYR A 529 -25.77 9.29 -6.67
C TYR A 529 -25.09 8.93 -7.99
N HIS A 530 -23.77 8.82 -7.94
CA HIS A 530 -22.94 8.08 -8.90
C HIS A 530 -21.90 7.28 -8.09
N GLU A 531 -20.91 6.66 -8.74
CA GLU A 531 -19.94 5.76 -8.11
C GLU A 531 -19.13 6.38 -6.94
N PHE A 532 -18.88 7.69 -6.96
CA PHE A 532 -17.98 8.39 -6.02
C PHE A 532 -18.69 9.38 -5.09
N GLU A 533 -19.99 9.65 -5.29
CA GLU A 533 -20.77 10.52 -4.41
C GLU A 533 -22.24 10.08 -4.31
N THR A 534 -22.81 10.23 -3.11
CA THR A 534 -24.23 10.04 -2.84
C THR A 534 -24.74 11.21 -1.98
N VAL A 535 -25.80 11.86 -2.43
CA VAL A 535 -26.45 12.97 -1.73
C VAL A 535 -27.94 12.67 -1.56
N PHE A 536 -28.51 13.09 -0.43
CA PHE A 536 -29.91 12.91 -0.10
C PHE A 536 -30.65 14.25 -0.02
N VAL A 537 -31.84 14.30 -0.61
CA VAL A 537 -32.80 15.40 -0.46
C VAL A 537 -34.02 14.85 0.26
N ASN A 538 -34.27 15.34 1.48
CA ASN A 538 -35.46 15.03 2.24
C ASN A 538 -36.52 16.12 2.01
N VAL A 539 -37.78 15.72 1.87
CA VAL A 539 -38.97 16.58 1.90
C VAL A 539 -39.95 16.01 2.91
N GLU A 540 -40.33 16.77 3.92
CA GLU A 540 -41.37 16.41 4.87
C GLU A 540 -42.73 16.98 4.42
N VAL A 541 -43.73 16.11 4.32
CA VAL A 541 -45.09 16.47 3.93
C VAL A 541 -45.99 16.40 5.16
N LYS A 542 -46.55 17.55 5.54
CA LYS A 542 -47.46 17.73 6.68
C LYS A 542 -48.83 18.11 6.13
N LEU A 543 -49.90 17.53 6.67
CA LEU A 543 -51.23 18.10 6.44
C LEU A 543 -51.36 19.36 7.28
N LYS A 544 -51.99 20.40 6.75
CA LYS A 544 -52.44 21.51 7.57
C LYS A 544 -53.55 21.01 8.47
N ASP A 545 -53.39 21.14 9.78
CA ASP A 545 -54.48 20.84 10.70
C ASP A 545 -55.65 21.78 10.39
N GLU A 546 -56.81 21.18 10.11
CA GLU A 546 -58.07 21.91 10.00
C GLU A 546 -58.27 22.65 11.32
N PRO A 547 -58.56 23.97 11.33
CA PRO A 547 -58.72 24.71 12.57
C PRO A 547 -59.85 24.05 13.35
N VAL A 548 -59.49 23.37 14.45
CA VAL A 548 -60.47 22.71 15.31
C VAL A 548 -61.47 23.78 15.70
N VAL A 549 -62.67 23.69 15.13
CA VAL A 549 -63.82 24.47 15.56
C VAL A 549 -64.18 23.90 16.91
N VAL A 550 -63.45 24.34 17.94
CA VAL A 550 -63.85 24.21 19.32
C VAL A 550 -65.26 24.77 19.32
N PRO A 551 -66.30 23.97 19.63
CA PRO A 551 -67.64 24.51 19.62
C PRO A 551 -67.62 25.68 20.58
N VAL A 552 -67.99 26.86 20.07
CA VAL A 552 -68.28 28.00 20.93
C VAL A 552 -69.57 27.63 21.65
N ALA A 553 -69.42 26.80 22.70
CA ALA A 553 -70.33 26.78 23.80
C ALA A 553 -70.45 28.25 24.21
N ALA A 554 -71.64 28.82 23.99
CA ALA A 554 -71.90 30.18 24.40
C ALA A 554 -71.50 30.27 25.87
N ALA A 555 -70.50 31.10 26.16
CA ALA A 555 -70.08 31.33 27.52
C ALA A 555 -71.26 31.99 28.24
N GLY A 556 -72.06 31.16 28.91
CA GLY A 556 -72.88 31.59 30.02
C GLY A 556 -71.92 32.21 31.02
N PHE A 557 -71.77 33.52 30.93
CA PHE A 557 -71.02 34.29 31.91
C PHE A 557 -71.79 34.16 33.23
N ASP A 558 -71.38 33.21 34.05
CA ASP A 558 -71.86 33.12 35.42
C ASP A 558 -71.41 34.38 36.14
N TYR A 559 -72.32 35.35 36.23
CA TYR A 559 -72.11 36.65 36.89
C TYR A 559 -71.62 36.51 38.34
N TRP A 560 -71.77 35.33 38.94
CA TRP A 560 -71.18 34.99 40.23
C TRP A 560 -69.64 35.02 40.21
N ILE A 561 -68.97 34.66 39.12
CA ILE A 561 -67.49 34.72 39.01
C ILE A 561 -67.02 36.18 39.04
N ILE A 562 -67.74 37.09 38.37
CA ILE A 562 -67.47 38.53 38.45
C ILE A 562 -67.72 39.04 39.88
N GLY A 563 -68.81 38.61 40.52
CA GLY A 563 -69.09 38.91 41.93
C GLY A 563 -68.01 38.40 42.89
N LEU A 564 -67.43 37.23 42.62
CA LEU A 564 -66.38 36.60 43.42
C LEU A 564 -65.05 37.33 43.24
N ILE A 565 -64.69 37.72 42.01
CA ILE A 565 -63.49 38.52 41.72
C ILE A 565 -63.61 39.93 42.32
N ILE A 566 -64.77 40.59 42.21
CA ILE A 566 -65.02 41.89 42.86
C ILE A 566 -65.01 41.75 44.39
N GLY A 567 -65.58 40.68 44.93
CA GLY A 567 -65.54 40.36 46.36
C GLY A 567 -64.12 40.15 46.89
N ILE A 568 -63.30 39.37 46.18
CA ILE A 568 -61.88 39.18 46.50
C ILE A 568 -61.11 40.49 46.41
N LEU A 569 -61.32 41.30 45.36
CA LEU A 569 -60.66 42.61 45.23
C LEU A 569 -61.05 43.57 46.35
N LEU A 570 -62.33 43.61 46.75
CA LEU A 570 -62.77 44.42 47.90
C LEU A 570 -62.18 43.89 49.22
N ILE A 571 -62.09 42.57 49.42
CA ILE A 571 -61.44 41.98 50.59
C ILE A 571 -59.94 42.31 50.62
N ILE A 572 -59.24 42.23 49.48
CA ILE A 572 -57.81 42.60 49.38
C ILE A 572 -57.61 44.10 49.65
N ILE A 573 -58.49 44.96 49.14
CA ILE A 573 -58.45 46.41 49.41
C ILE A 573 -58.73 46.70 50.89
N ILE A 574 -59.69 46.00 51.51
CA ILE A 574 -59.97 46.12 52.95
C ILE A 574 -58.77 45.62 53.78
N ILE A 575 -58.15 44.50 53.41
CA ILE A 575 -56.93 43.99 54.06
C ILE A 575 -55.77 44.99 53.90
N LEU A 576 -55.58 45.58 52.72
CA LEU A 576 -54.55 46.61 52.51
C LEU A 576 -54.83 47.88 53.31
N ILE A 577 -56.09 48.32 53.42
CA ILE A 577 -56.47 49.46 54.29
C ILE A 577 -56.24 49.12 55.76
N ILE A 578 -56.62 47.91 56.22
CA ILE A 578 -56.37 47.44 57.58
C ILE A 578 -54.85 47.35 57.85
N CYS A 579 -54.05 46.81 56.93
CA CYS A 579 -52.60 46.80 57.01
C CYS A 579 -52.03 48.22 57.03
N CYS A 580 -52.49 49.15 56.21
CA CYS A 580 -52.05 50.55 56.25
C CYS A 580 -52.43 51.24 57.57
N VAL A 581 -53.59 50.93 58.16
CA VAL A 581 -54.02 51.46 59.47
C VAL A 581 -53.23 50.81 60.62
N ILE A 582 -52.92 49.52 60.56
CA ILE A 582 -52.10 48.81 61.54
C ILE A 582 -50.64 49.27 61.45
N CYS A 583 -50.07 49.41 60.25
CA CYS A 583 -48.71 49.93 60.05
C CYS A 583 -48.60 51.42 60.46
N ARG A 584 -49.61 52.26 60.19
CA ARG A 584 -49.65 53.62 60.75
C ARG A 584 -49.81 53.66 62.27
N ARG A 585 -50.51 52.70 62.88
CA ARG A 585 -50.60 52.56 64.35
C ARG A 585 -49.37 51.93 65.00
N LYS A 586 -48.52 51.21 64.25
CA LYS A 586 -47.25 50.61 64.72
C LYS A 586 -46.00 51.46 64.45
N MET A 587 -46.15 52.70 63.98
CA MET A 587 -45.03 53.67 63.84
C MET A 587 -44.89 54.63 65.04
N LEU A 588 -45.57 54.33 66.16
CA LEU A 588 -45.40 54.96 67.46
C LEU A 588 -45.38 53.83 68.50
N GLU A 589 -44.44 53.92 69.44
CA GLU A 589 -44.00 52.82 70.33
C GLU A 589 -43.35 51.66 69.54
N GLY A 590 -42.11 51.25 69.83
CA GLY A 590 -41.24 51.56 70.96
C GLY A 590 -40.44 50.30 71.29
N GLU A 591 -39.11 50.44 71.34
CA GLU A 591 -38.10 49.49 71.82
C GLU A 591 -38.45 47.99 71.90
N TYR A 592 -37.77 47.19 71.07
CA TYR A 592 -37.65 45.75 71.24
C TYR A 592 -36.94 45.42 72.58
N PRO A 593 -37.56 44.65 73.49
CA PRO A 593 -36.87 44.11 74.65
C PRO A 593 -36.40 42.67 74.38
N VAL A 594 -35.08 42.54 74.21
CA VAL A 594 -34.23 41.65 75.04
C VAL A 594 -34.57 40.15 75.10
N ASP A 595 -33.67 39.36 74.50
CA ASP A 595 -33.08 38.14 75.07
C ASP A 595 -33.98 37.03 75.62
N ARG A 596 -35.01 36.59 74.86
CA ARG A 596 -35.73 35.34 75.19
C ARG A 596 -35.99 34.32 74.08
N LYS A 597 -35.57 34.53 72.84
CA LYS A 597 -35.68 33.48 71.78
C LYS A 597 -34.51 33.30 70.82
N GLU A 598 -33.39 34.02 70.97
CA GLU A 598 -32.16 33.69 70.24
C GLU A 598 -31.33 32.58 70.90
N THR A 599 -31.78 32.09 72.06
CA THR A 599 -31.28 30.88 72.75
C THR A 599 -31.65 29.56 72.03
N ALA A 600 -31.84 29.59 70.71
CA ALA A 600 -32.27 28.46 69.89
C ALA A 600 -31.57 28.33 68.52
N ALA A 601 -30.69 29.27 68.12
CA ALA A 601 -29.94 29.14 66.85
C ALA A 601 -28.59 29.89 66.76
N GLY A 602 -28.38 30.98 67.51
CA GLY A 602 -27.05 31.57 67.74
C GLY A 602 -26.23 32.01 66.50
N LEU A 603 -26.72 32.99 65.74
CA LEU A 603 -25.93 33.70 64.72
C LEU A 603 -26.12 35.21 64.89
N ASP A 604 -25.00 35.92 65.14
CA ASP A 604 -24.93 37.35 65.46
C ASP A 604 -24.69 38.20 64.19
N PRO A 605 -25.59 39.15 63.86
CA PRO A 605 -25.50 39.95 62.64
C PRO A 605 -24.48 41.11 62.69
N GLU A 606 -23.91 41.50 63.85
CA GLU A 606 -22.94 42.61 63.89
C GLU A 606 -21.54 42.24 63.36
N LYS A 607 -21.28 40.97 63.05
CA LYS A 607 -20.01 40.53 62.47
C LYS A 607 -19.95 40.61 60.92
N GLU A 608 -21.10 40.66 60.25
CA GLU A 608 -21.19 40.54 58.78
C GLU A 608 -20.96 41.88 58.04
N LEU A 609 -21.06 43.03 58.72
CA LEU A 609 -21.02 44.35 58.05
C LEU A 609 -19.62 44.99 57.95
N LYS A 610 -18.54 44.23 58.21
CA LYS A 610 -17.17 44.77 58.29
C LYS A 610 -16.14 44.24 57.30
N ASP A 611 -16.48 43.27 56.45
CA ASP A 611 -15.62 42.84 55.34
C ASP A 611 -16.41 42.70 54.03
N SER A 612 -16.86 43.84 53.51
CA SER A 612 -17.21 43.99 52.09
C SER A 612 -15.93 44.04 51.23
N GLY A 613 -15.22 42.91 51.15
CA GLY A 613 -14.06 42.66 50.28
C GLY A 613 -14.26 41.37 49.48
N PHE A 614 -14.65 41.49 48.20
CA PHE A 614 -15.41 40.44 47.51
C PHE A 614 -14.55 39.37 46.80
N HIS A 615 -14.56 38.14 47.34
CA HIS A 615 -14.06 36.85 46.78
C HIS A 615 -14.49 35.70 47.75
N ASP A 616 -14.69 34.42 47.39
CA ASP A 616 -15.03 33.78 46.11
C ASP A 616 -15.52 32.30 46.33
N LEU A 617 -15.93 31.62 45.25
CA LEU A 617 -16.06 30.15 45.03
C LEU A 617 -16.50 29.19 46.17
N SER A 618 -17.70 28.60 46.01
CA SER A 618 -18.04 27.15 46.21
C SER A 618 -19.49 26.93 45.72
N ARG A 619 -19.96 25.86 45.05
CA ARG A 619 -19.82 24.38 45.12
C ARG A 619 -20.55 23.76 46.33
N ALA A 620 -21.52 22.88 46.08
CA ALA A 620 -22.38 22.24 47.08
C ALA A 620 -22.62 20.74 46.78
N ASP A 621 -22.95 19.98 47.84
CA ASP A 621 -22.96 18.50 47.96
C ASP A 621 -24.29 17.98 48.59
N TYR A 622 -24.31 16.69 49.00
CA TYR A 622 -25.31 15.89 49.78
C TYR A 622 -26.29 14.99 48.95
N ASP A 623 -26.59 13.71 49.30
CA ASP A 623 -25.94 12.70 50.18
C ASP A 623 -26.61 11.28 50.06
N TYR A 624 -26.00 10.24 50.69
CA TYR A 624 -26.62 9.03 51.31
C TYR A 624 -26.82 7.64 50.59
N TYR A 625 -26.84 6.58 51.44
CA TYR A 625 -26.65 5.09 51.30
C TYR A 625 -27.94 4.24 51.03
N PRO A 626 -27.94 2.88 50.76
CA PRO A 626 -27.25 1.77 51.50
C PRO A 626 -26.72 0.51 50.73
N GLU A 627 -25.87 -0.30 51.40
CA GLU A 627 -25.25 -1.56 50.88
C GLU A 627 -25.51 -2.84 51.73
N LYS A 628 -25.15 -4.04 51.20
CA LYS A 628 -25.32 -5.34 51.89
C LYS A 628 -24.33 -6.46 51.44
N LYS A 629 -23.51 -6.95 52.40
CA LYS A 629 -22.88 -8.31 52.57
C LYS A 629 -21.90 -8.94 51.53
N SER A 630 -20.60 -9.03 51.94
CA SER A 630 -19.79 -10.25 52.29
C SER A 630 -19.54 -11.41 51.28
N PRO A 631 -18.48 -12.28 51.40
CA PRO A 631 -17.45 -12.41 52.46
C PRO A 631 -15.93 -12.66 52.09
N ALA A 632 -15.04 -12.30 53.02
CA ALA A 632 -13.77 -12.90 53.56
C ALA A 632 -12.74 -13.79 52.79
N LEU A 633 -11.45 -13.59 53.16
CA LEU A 633 -10.30 -14.52 53.47
C LEU A 633 -8.94 -14.05 52.85
N ASP A 634 -7.73 -14.26 53.40
CA ASP A 634 -7.23 -14.29 54.81
C ASP A 634 -5.66 -14.25 54.84
N PHE A 635 -5.07 -13.66 55.89
CA PHE A 635 -3.76 -13.92 56.57
C PHE A 635 -2.34 -13.77 55.91
N ASP A 636 -1.49 -13.04 56.67
CA ASP A 636 -0.07 -13.26 57.11
C ASP A 636 1.25 -12.81 56.40
N ASP A 637 2.08 -12.18 57.26
CA ASP A 637 3.55 -12.30 57.52
C ASP A 637 4.67 -11.34 57.01
N ILE A 638 5.65 -11.12 57.92
CA ILE A 638 6.71 -10.06 57.96
C ILE A 638 7.99 -10.59 58.66
N PRO A 639 9.19 -10.56 58.02
CA PRO A 639 10.27 -9.58 58.32
C PRO A 639 10.72 -8.81 57.04
N ILE A 640 11.58 -7.77 56.98
CA ILE A 640 12.68 -7.15 57.78
C ILE A 640 14.11 -7.72 57.54
N GLY A 641 15.00 -6.82 57.07
CA GLY A 641 16.47 -6.83 57.26
C GLY A 641 17.33 -7.46 56.14
N GLU A 642 18.61 -7.10 55.95
CA GLU A 642 19.45 -5.95 56.39
C GLU A 642 20.80 -6.02 55.61
N GLY A 643 21.55 -4.91 55.48
CA GLY A 643 22.95 -4.88 55.00
C GLY A 643 23.20 -4.42 53.55
N ASP A 644 23.86 -3.26 53.40
CA ASP A 644 25.29 -3.05 53.02
C ASP A 644 25.85 -3.86 51.78
N ASP A 645 26.91 -3.49 51.04
CA ASP A 645 27.98 -2.47 51.16
C ASP A 645 28.65 -2.15 49.79
N GLU A 646 29.37 -1.01 49.69
CA GLU A 646 30.48 -0.67 48.72
C GLU A 646 30.19 -0.66 47.19
N SER A 647 30.99 -0.07 46.26
CA SER A 647 31.87 1.12 46.20
C SER A 647 32.42 1.27 44.75
N PHE A 648 33.15 2.37 44.45
CA PHE A 648 33.82 2.72 43.16
C PHE A 648 32.93 3.07 41.93
N GLY A 649 33.20 4.13 41.16
CA GLY A 649 34.14 5.25 41.35
C GLY A 649 34.40 6.10 40.08
N SER A 650 34.59 7.42 40.26
CA SER A 650 35.15 8.44 39.30
C SER A 650 34.47 8.61 37.91
N ALA A 651 33.86 9.77 37.60
CA ALA A 651 34.47 11.05 37.15
C ALA A 651 34.95 11.01 35.67
N GLU A 652 34.86 12.06 34.85
CA GLU A 652 35.05 13.49 35.14
C GLU A 652 34.29 14.46 34.19
N TYR A 653 34.18 15.71 34.65
CA TYR A 653 33.43 16.90 34.21
C TYR A 653 33.51 17.36 32.74
N GLY A 654 32.53 18.21 32.36
CA GLY A 654 32.57 19.05 31.15
C GLY A 654 31.35 19.95 30.91
N GLU A 655 30.94 20.79 31.87
CA GLU A 655 29.95 21.86 31.64
C GLU A 655 30.62 23.13 31.06
N GLU A 656 29.98 23.80 30.08
CA GLU A 656 29.52 25.20 30.23
C GLU A 656 28.65 25.64 29.02
N ALA A 657 27.97 26.79 29.12
CA ALA A 657 26.76 27.10 28.35
C ALA A 657 26.75 28.47 27.65
N THR A 658 25.99 28.57 26.55
CA THR A 658 25.49 29.83 25.94
C THR A 658 24.12 29.56 25.31
N ALA A 659 23.01 30.12 25.80
CA ALA A 659 22.56 31.52 25.67
C ALA A 659 22.07 31.89 24.26
N PHE A 660 20.74 32.03 24.12
CA PHE A 660 20.02 32.52 22.95
C PHE A 660 20.04 34.06 22.88
N ASN A 661 20.03 34.63 21.67
CA ASN A 661 19.68 36.04 21.42
C ASN A 661 18.50 36.13 20.44
N GLU A 662 17.65 37.15 20.62
CA GLU A 662 16.43 37.42 19.83
C GLU A 662 16.64 38.53 18.77
N ASP A 663 17.10 38.21 17.56
CA ASP A 663 17.03 39.15 16.41
C ASP A 663 17.11 38.54 15.00
N GLY A 664 17.11 37.22 14.85
CA GLY A 664 16.54 36.53 13.67
C GLY A 664 17.07 36.93 12.28
N SER A 665 18.34 37.30 12.12
CA SER A 665 18.91 37.65 10.81
C SER A 665 20.17 36.83 10.48
N PHE A 666 20.15 36.15 9.33
CA PHE A 666 21.29 35.36 8.83
C PHE A 666 21.77 35.92 7.49
N ILE A 667 22.87 36.66 7.50
CA ILE A 667 23.58 37.12 6.30
C ILE A 667 24.97 36.47 6.28
N GLY A 668 25.13 35.44 5.44
CA GLY A 668 26.41 34.77 5.19
C GLY A 668 26.95 35.10 3.80
N VAL A 669 27.80 36.11 3.68
CA VAL A 669 28.49 36.45 2.41
C VAL A 669 29.88 35.80 2.37
N TYR A 670 30.22 35.29 1.19
CA TYR A 670 31.46 34.62 0.79
C TYR A 670 32.77 35.12 1.41
N SER A 671 33.63 34.16 1.78
CA SER A 671 35.09 34.36 1.84
C SER A 671 35.80 33.52 0.75
N LYS A 672 36.77 34.13 0.05
CA LYS A 672 37.61 33.46 -0.95
C LYS A 672 38.86 32.88 -0.28
N GLY A 673 39.03 31.56 -0.29
CA GLY A 673 40.27 30.85 0.06
C GLY A 673 41.02 30.34 -1.18
N LYS A 674 42.36 30.23 -1.11
CA LYS A 674 43.23 29.98 -2.28
C LYS A 674 43.52 28.50 -2.56
N LYS A 675 43.91 28.24 -3.82
CA LYS A 675 44.32 26.94 -4.40
C LYS A 675 45.47 26.26 -3.64
N ALA A 676 45.43 24.93 -3.60
CA ALA A 676 46.60 24.04 -3.62
C ALA A 676 46.38 22.95 -4.68
N ALA A 677 47.45 22.47 -5.33
CA ALA A 677 47.38 21.48 -6.40
C ALA A 677 47.73 20.06 -5.89
N PRO A 678 47.21 18.99 -6.51
CA PRO A 678 47.53 17.62 -6.12
C PRO A 678 48.95 17.21 -6.58
N PRO A 679 49.61 16.25 -5.88
CA PRO A 679 50.95 15.78 -6.24
C PRO A 679 50.92 14.90 -7.49
N ALA A 680 52.00 14.97 -8.29
CA ALA A 680 52.18 14.17 -9.49
C ALA A 680 52.68 12.74 -9.17
N TYR A 681 52.13 11.75 -9.88
CA TYR A 681 52.53 10.35 -9.80
C TYR A 681 53.79 10.09 -10.65
N GLN A 682 54.79 9.41 -10.09
CA GLN A 682 55.99 8.94 -10.82
C GLN A 682 55.94 7.42 -11.00
N PRO A 683 56.29 6.88 -12.20
CA PRO A 683 56.42 5.44 -12.41
C PRO A 683 57.76 4.90 -11.88
N PRO A 684 57.82 3.62 -11.46
CA PRO A 684 59.05 3.00 -10.97
C PRO A 684 60.07 2.73 -12.09
N LYS A 685 61.36 2.81 -11.74
CA LYS A 685 62.48 2.44 -12.63
C LYS A 685 62.73 0.94 -12.65
N SER A 686 63.14 0.45 -13.82
CA SER A 686 63.71 -0.88 -14.05
C SER A 686 65.24 -0.86 -14.01
N GLU A 687 65.84 -1.80 -13.31
CA GLU A 687 67.21 -2.35 -13.47
C GLU A 687 67.25 -3.59 -12.56
N SER A 688 67.91 -4.71 -12.88
CA SER A 688 69.09 -4.89 -13.73
C SER A 688 69.24 -6.34 -14.23
N ASP A 689 69.88 -6.53 -15.39
CA ASP A 689 70.63 -7.75 -15.73
C ASP A 689 72.10 -7.58 -15.31
N VAL A 690 72.63 -8.50 -14.48
CA VAL A 690 74.04 -8.93 -14.39
C VAL A 690 74.08 -10.38 -13.93
#